data_AF-A0A1Y2PES6-F1
#
_entry.id   AF-A0A1Y2PES6-F1
#
_cell.length_a   1.000
_cell.length_b   1.000
_cell.length_c   1.000
_cell.angle_alpha   90.00
_cell.angle_beta   90.00
_cell.angle_gamma   90.00
#
_symmetry.space_group_name_H-M   'P 1'
#
loop_
_entity.id
_entity.type
_entity.pdbx_description
1 polymer ?
#
loop_
_entity_poly.entity_id
_entity_poly.type
_entity_poly.pdbx_seq_one_letter_code
_entity_poly.pdbx_strand_id
1 'polypeptide(L)'
;MKRVFLSAKTTIIILVISLFTGNYGSLNEELTNRMSDNSSAGNEFFTSNFFLETSQPVVSFLSEEHNIKDNSVYKNLRQLCSYTKLPFSSISINNINNKEYSIPTSVKTICIDRTVTISKPAIKKLIEFVANGGSLVVTNIVYDTHFNYLLGLKANEEEHSYNNNAKGFKLTNQFIPNTDNTNFYEKGAHFGFNKSSFNNDVEVMITAVNDTEYPVILKSSIGLGKVIFFNSSIEISKYERGLLFTSLLSTLEGVPYPVANVTTIFLDDFPSPIYDLKKEPIKSEYNVTNQEFVNNIWWPDMVSLSKKHDIKYTATIIFDYEENTIPPFSFKEWERTKQNNMAVPHIVTKDLLANNHELAIHGYNHVSLLEKDWSKETIGFALKTVKKKWKLNNYGELPVSYIPPSNHIDKVGVQALKANLPSIKYMCSVYTGEKEMGGDREYEPEPYAKNMFGFPRVTSGYYLDSDKRYLKESTYLFTGIWSHFIHPDDVYQIPDESNSKTRGSFSYRNEPELNWKKDNKKGLKGMLPTFDEILQNHSKTYPFTKYTDVKEAGRRVADIRLNSYKHDVNSDYYSVTNLNRNKNQDWFVYVSSFQKGKVIDYLQKNKIQYHQIPLHNGVLIGVKTQKNKITIPMVSPQRNKFLTNQVLASYDALFNKKVDQKEAKKELSLAQKTNLLRTKLFTSNNYNEDDWKTYVTYCSWQQKEKQFWYDLDTYFNENKQFEIANFSDEAAKTIWYTNEKDSRKWLVRKTELAPSKDLKISFIKEYIKKYNSEKNVTDISKKLKELVLLNPTSENKTNYVSYVLWSEVPNKDQILYRLKPSKDYVTLAKEITWYFKDKKYYDKMLAWSDVTDEIPIDTKLYWLFEAKEYTLLDAYFKEYISKNPTDDLAKKIMSQMYLERKDFLNAWKIASAINSNSKEYESLRKQLNYEFTIQSKKLQNEFIKAKDIYLFAKVRDSIERVLILEGKNSITFSSVINTDRDNIASFERLATYSMVTDNLNVHSISATNTSVSALQGNNSVENVDKELYGIEYKFESSRRGNDKLNYHARTRLETDRENYFYHVGAGVNYNVDNTFISAEYEVAPVKNGAAYTKNIYKNKVGIYAEKNFKNKLNAIAYVEGNYYSDNEKNLTSTLSLSYPVFAYGSHQIRPALEGTYSVGSADLRQGFPYWMVKERLFGGGGLQYQLNTDMDKTFAFVDAMVFSDSYATYFTRFRGQVNFQLQKYFIVNFNGELYLNDQYYSNSFNIGLLYLIK
;
A
#
# COMPACT_ATOMS: atom_id res chain seq x y z
N MET A 1 -20.39 -41.76 -32.04
CA MET A 1 -21.70 -41.91 -31.38
C MET A 1 -21.73 -42.94 -30.24
N LYS A 2 -21.22 -44.18 -30.38
CA LYS A 2 -21.22 -45.19 -29.28
C LYS A 2 -20.39 -44.86 -28.02
N ARG A 3 -19.34 -44.04 -28.10
CA ARG A 3 -18.50 -43.67 -26.92
C ARG A 3 -19.08 -42.54 -26.05
N VAL A 4 -20.01 -41.74 -26.57
CA VAL A 4 -20.63 -40.61 -25.83
C VAL A 4 -21.84 -41.07 -25.01
N PHE A 5 -22.53 -42.13 -25.45
CA PHE A 5 -23.62 -42.75 -24.69
C PHE A 5 -23.14 -43.60 -23.50
N LEU A 6 -21.87 -44.05 -23.51
CA LEU A 6 -21.32 -44.90 -22.44
C LEU A 6 -20.79 -44.08 -21.25
N SER A 7 -20.32 -42.84 -21.46
CA SER A 7 -19.90 -41.95 -20.35
C SER A 7 -21.08 -41.32 -19.60
N ALA A 8 -22.23 -41.11 -20.28
CA ALA A 8 -23.43 -40.57 -19.67
C ALA A 8 -24.13 -41.57 -18.73
N LYS A 9 -24.08 -42.88 -19.02
CA LYS A 9 -24.65 -43.91 -18.15
C LYS A 9 -23.88 -44.09 -16.84
N THR A 10 -22.54 -43.98 -16.86
CA THR A 10 -21.71 -44.22 -15.66
C THR A 10 -21.76 -43.05 -14.67
N THR A 11 -21.83 -41.80 -15.15
CA THR A 11 -21.90 -40.62 -14.29
C THR A 11 -23.26 -40.46 -13.60
N ILE A 12 -24.35 -40.88 -14.26
CA ILE A 12 -25.70 -40.85 -13.69
C ILE A 12 -25.88 -41.94 -12.61
N ILE A 13 -25.27 -43.11 -12.77
CA ILE A 13 -25.35 -44.20 -11.79
C ILE A 13 -24.51 -43.89 -10.53
N ILE A 14 -23.37 -43.18 -10.67
CA ILE A 14 -22.54 -42.76 -9.52
C ILE A 14 -23.21 -41.63 -8.71
N LEU A 15 -23.96 -40.74 -9.35
CA LEU A 15 -24.70 -39.66 -8.68
C LEU A 15 -25.92 -40.18 -7.89
N VAL A 16 -26.54 -41.26 -8.36
CA VAL A 16 -27.70 -41.89 -7.70
C VAL A 16 -27.27 -42.71 -6.48
N ILE A 17 -26.07 -43.29 -6.45
CA ILE A 17 -25.59 -44.11 -5.33
C ILE A 17 -25.05 -43.24 -4.17
N SER A 18 -24.50 -42.04 -4.44
CA SER A 18 -24.03 -41.13 -3.39
C SER A 18 -25.14 -40.36 -2.67
N LEU A 19 -26.36 -40.37 -3.22
CA LEU A 19 -27.55 -39.73 -2.63
C LEU A 19 -28.29 -40.61 -1.60
N PHE A 20 -27.90 -41.88 -1.42
CA PHE A 20 -28.57 -42.83 -0.51
C PHE A 20 -27.79 -43.19 0.76
N THR A 21 -26.62 -42.61 1.03
CA THR A 21 -25.86 -42.87 2.27
C THR A 21 -25.38 -41.58 2.94
N GLY A 22 -26.31 -40.84 3.54
CA GLY A 22 -26.02 -39.67 4.37
C GLY A 22 -26.30 -39.95 5.85
N ASN A 23 -25.24 -40.20 6.63
CA ASN A 23 -25.27 -40.16 8.09
C ASN A 23 -25.29 -38.69 8.55
N TYR A 24 -26.31 -38.33 9.33
CA TYR A 24 -26.43 -37.02 9.98
C TYR A 24 -25.54 -36.97 11.23
N GLY A 25 -24.68 -35.95 11.31
CA GLY A 25 -23.87 -35.63 12.47
C GLY A 25 -23.78 -34.11 12.64
N SER A 26 -24.32 -33.65 13.77
CA SER A 26 -24.45 -32.27 14.24
C SER A 26 -23.15 -31.47 14.27
N LEU A 27 -23.22 -30.18 13.97
CA LEU A 27 -22.35 -29.16 14.59
C LEU A 27 -23.05 -27.80 14.55
N ASN A 28 -23.69 -27.50 15.67
CA ASN A 28 -24.31 -26.22 16.00
C ASN A 28 -23.56 -25.70 17.22
N GLU A 29 -22.40 -25.06 17.01
CA GLU A 29 -21.65 -24.37 18.09
C GLU A 29 -20.53 -23.46 17.53
N GLU A 30 -20.86 -22.52 16.65
CA GLU A 30 -19.87 -21.49 16.25
C GLU A 30 -20.47 -20.13 15.86
N LEU A 31 -21.69 -19.84 16.33
CA LEU A 31 -22.42 -18.60 16.03
C LEU A 31 -22.44 -17.56 17.17
N THR A 32 -21.72 -17.79 18.26
CA THR A 32 -21.70 -16.91 19.44
C THR A 32 -20.39 -16.16 19.71
N ASN A 33 -19.38 -16.25 18.83
CA ASN A 33 -18.10 -15.51 18.99
C ASN A 33 -17.83 -14.40 17.95
N ARG A 34 -18.85 -13.97 17.18
CA ARG A 34 -18.72 -12.88 16.18
C ARG A 34 -19.17 -11.50 16.68
N MET A 35 -19.03 -11.21 17.97
CA MET A 35 -19.24 -9.87 18.53
C MET A 35 -17.97 -9.30 19.17
N SER A 36 -16.89 -9.18 18.38
CA SER A 36 -15.80 -8.23 18.69
C SER A 36 -15.05 -7.66 17.48
N ASP A 37 -15.42 -8.04 16.24
CA ASP A 37 -14.67 -7.63 15.02
C ASP A 37 -15.42 -6.64 14.11
N ASN A 38 -16.35 -5.86 14.68
CA ASN A 38 -16.86 -4.67 14.00
C ASN A 38 -15.93 -3.48 14.24
N SER A 39 -14.74 -3.50 13.63
CA SER A 39 -13.99 -2.27 13.36
C SER A 39 -14.43 -1.72 12.01
N SER A 40 -15.54 -0.99 12.02
CA SER A 40 -15.99 -0.17 10.89
C SER A 40 -14.86 0.76 10.46
N ALA A 41 -14.62 0.86 9.16
CA ALA A 41 -13.86 1.95 8.57
C ALA A 41 -14.50 3.29 8.97
N GLY A 42 -13.90 4.00 9.94
CA GLY A 42 -14.43 5.27 10.42
C GLY A 42 -13.81 5.84 11.70
N ASN A 43 -13.23 5.04 12.59
CA ASN A 43 -12.73 5.54 13.88
C ASN A 43 -11.28 6.04 13.79
N GLU A 44 -11.03 7.22 14.38
CA GLU A 44 -9.68 7.76 14.61
C GLU A 44 -8.98 7.00 15.76
N PHE A 45 -7.67 6.82 15.65
CA PHE A 45 -6.81 6.40 16.75
C PHE A 45 -6.55 7.59 17.68
N PHE A 46 -6.41 7.30 18.98
CA PHE A 46 -6.07 8.29 20.01
C PHE A 46 -5.07 7.71 21.01
N THR A 47 -4.32 8.60 21.67
CA THR A 47 -3.42 8.25 22.78
C THR A 47 -4.03 8.76 24.08
N SER A 48 -4.09 7.92 25.12
CA SER A 48 -4.57 8.35 26.43
C SER A 48 -3.59 9.33 27.09
N ASN A 49 -4.13 10.45 27.57
CA ASN A 49 -3.41 11.46 28.36
C ASN A 49 -3.56 11.26 29.88
N PHE A 50 -4.12 10.15 30.33
CA PHE A 50 -4.41 9.88 31.75
C PHE A 50 -3.17 10.03 32.67
N PHE A 51 -1.98 9.81 32.13
CA PHE A 51 -0.71 10.00 32.85
C PHE A 51 -0.45 11.47 33.26
N LEU A 52 -1.17 12.44 32.67
CA LEU A 52 -1.13 13.87 33.02
C LEU A 52 -2.27 14.31 33.95
N GLU A 53 -3.31 13.48 34.09
CA GLU A 53 -4.56 13.84 34.81
C GLU A 53 -4.51 13.43 36.29
N THR A 54 -3.48 12.71 36.70
CA THR A 54 -3.32 12.22 38.08
C THR A 54 -2.87 13.30 39.06
N SER A 55 -3.50 13.34 40.23
CA SER A 55 -3.08 14.18 41.36
C SER A 55 -1.87 13.62 42.12
N GLN A 56 -1.37 12.45 41.74
CA GLN A 56 -0.22 11.77 42.34
C GLN A 56 0.86 11.53 41.28
N PRO A 57 1.56 12.57 40.81
CA PRO A 57 2.65 12.41 39.84
C PRO A 57 3.83 11.66 40.46
N VAL A 58 4.51 10.87 39.64
CA VAL A 58 5.70 10.08 40.03
C VAL A 58 6.96 10.71 39.46
N VAL A 59 6.85 11.30 38.27
CA VAL A 59 7.91 12.05 37.59
C VAL A 59 7.46 13.50 37.42
N SER A 60 8.35 14.44 37.69
CA SER A 60 8.12 15.86 37.46
C SER A 60 9.25 16.49 36.65
N PHE A 61 8.94 17.50 35.83
CA PHE A 61 9.94 18.34 35.17
C PHE A 61 9.97 19.74 35.78
N LEU A 62 11.15 20.25 36.12
CA LEU A 62 11.32 21.60 36.67
C LEU A 62 11.68 22.58 35.54
N SER A 63 10.85 23.61 35.32
CA SER A 63 11.12 24.62 34.27
C SER A 63 10.46 25.97 34.52
N GLU A 64 10.83 26.97 33.71
CA GLU A 64 10.06 28.21 33.58
C GLU A 64 8.76 27.96 32.79
N GLU A 65 7.67 28.63 33.17
CA GLU A 65 6.35 28.46 32.56
C GLU A 65 6.31 28.90 31.09
N HIS A 66 7.01 29.99 30.74
CA HIS A 66 6.97 30.57 29.39
C HIS A 66 7.78 29.78 28.34
N ASN A 67 8.66 28.86 28.75
CA ASN A 67 9.60 28.16 27.87
C ASN A 67 9.39 26.63 27.78
N ILE A 68 8.43 26.07 28.52
CA ILE A 68 8.30 24.60 28.67
C ILE A 68 7.93 23.89 27.35
N LYS A 69 7.15 24.55 26.48
CA LYS A 69 6.67 23.95 25.23
C LYS A 69 7.74 23.79 24.17
N ASP A 70 8.84 24.53 24.24
CA ASP A 70 9.93 24.48 23.26
C ASP A 70 11.15 23.68 23.74
N ASN A 71 11.23 23.37 25.04
CA ASN A 71 12.31 22.56 25.60
C ASN A 71 12.28 21.10 25.09
N SER A 72 13.37 20.66 24.43
CA SER A 72 13.47 19.31 23.86
C SER A 72 13.43 18.21 24.92
N VAL A 73 14.10 18.41 26.06
CA VAL A 73 14.14 17.43 27.15
C VAL A 73 12.75 17.21 27.73
N TYR A 74 11.99 18.28 27.95
CA TYR A 74 10.59 18.19 28.39
C TYR A 74 9.74 17.39 27.41
N LYS A 75 9.83 17.67 26.09
CA LYS A 75 9.08 16.94 25.05
C LYS A 75 9.40 15.44 25.09
N ASN A 76 10.69 15.09 25.16
CA ASN A 76 11.13 13.70 25.16
C ASN A 76 10.81 12.98 26.47
N LEU A 77 10.95 13.64 27.62
CA LEU A 77 10.55 13.10 28.92
C LEU A 77 9.05 12.85 28.99
N ARG A 78 8.24 13.82 28.55
CA ARG A 78 6.79 13.67 28.47
C ARG A 78 6.41 12.52 27.54
N GLN A 79 7.11 12.36 26.40
CA GLN A 79 6.86 11.25 25.47
C GLN A 79 7.24 9.89 26.09
N LEU A 80 8.35 9.81 26.82
CA LEU A 80 8.75 8.62 27.57
C LEU A 80 7.71 8.23 28.63
N CYS A 81 7.24 9.21 29.42
CA CYS A 81 6.17 9.00 30.39
C CYS A 81 4.85 8.60 29.72
N SER A 82 4.58 9.13 28.52
CA SER A 82 3.43 8.73 27.71
C SER A 82 3.54 7.27 27.27
N TYR A 83 4.70 6.81 26.78
CA TYR A 83 4.93 5.40 26.40
C TYR A 83 4.80 4.44 27.57
N THR A 84 5.44 4.79 28.68
CA THR A 84 5.55 3.96 29.89
C THR A 84 4.39 4.17 30.86
N LYS A 85 3.47 5.08 30.52
CA LYS A 85 2.27 5.42 31.30
C LYS A 85 2.58 5.88 32.73
N LEU A 86 3.80 6.39 32.95
CA LEU A 86 4.24 6.92 34.23
C LEU A 86 3.54 8.26 34.51
N PRO A 87 2.89 8.43 35.68
CA PRO A 87 2.34 9.69 36.16
C PRO A 87 3.33 10.86 36.05
N PHE A 88 2.99 11.88 35.24
CA PHE A 88 3.88 12.99 34.91
C PHE A 88 3.24 14.35 35.24
N SER A 89 4.06 15.28 35.75
CA SER A 89 3.69 16.67 36.00
C SER A 89 4.84 17.64 35.69
N SER A 90 4.58 18.94 35.74
CA SER A 90 5.62 19.97 35.75
C SER A 90 5.56 20.78 37.03
N ILE A 91 6.73 21.23 37.49
CA ILE A 91 6.90 22.14 38.62
C ILE A 91 7.47 23.43 38.04
N SER A 92 6.80 24.57 38.25
CA SER A 92 7.34 25.85 37.80
C SER A 92 8.40 26.38 38.76
N ILE A 93 9.35 27.16 38.22
CA ILE A 93 10.36 27.86 39.05
C ILE A 93 9.67 28.79 40.07
N ASN A 94 8.56 29.43 39.70
CA ASN A 94 7.76 30.25 40.62
C ASN A 94 7.24 29.45 41.81
N ASN A 95 6.70 28.24 41.55
CA ASN A 95 6.21 27.37 42.60
C ASN A 95 7.34 26.92 43.54
N ILE A 96 8.45 26.42 43.02
CA ILE A 96 9.53 25.91 43.89
C ILE A 96 10.15 27.03 44.76
N ASN A 97 10.24 28.25 44.21
CA ASN A 97 10.72 29.43 44.92
C ASN A 97 9.73 29.96 45.98
N ASN A 98 8.43 29.72 45.84
CA ASN A 98 7.45 30.10 46.85
C ASN A 98 7.65 29.27 48.13
N LYS A 99 7.88 29.91 49.27
CA LYS A 99 8.09 29.24 50.57
C LYS A 99 6.98 28.26 50.95
N GLU A 100 5.72 28.53 50.58
CA GLU A 100 4.56 27.69 50.94
C GLU A 100 4.43 26.42 50.09
N TYR A 101 5.09 26.35 48.94
CA TYR A 101 5.02 25.19 48.06
C TYR A 101 5.83 24.01 48.60
N SER A 102 5.19 22.85 48.73
CA SER A 102 5.81 21.56 49.03
C SER A 102 5.76 20.63 47.83
N ILE A 103 6.87 19.94 47.55
CA ILE A 103 6.93 18.90 46.51
C ILE A 103 5.97 17.76 46.91
N PRO A 104 5.04 17.32 46.03
CA PRO A 104 4.12 16.24 46.35
C PRO A 104 4.85 14.95 46.74
N THR A 105 4.37 14.26 47.77
CA THR A 105 5.04 13.06 48.31
C THR A 105 5.05 11.86 47.37
N SER A 106 4.22 11.87 46.33
CA SER A 106 4.21 10.86 45.28
C SER A 106 5.37 11.00 44.29
N VAL A 107 5.94 12.20 44.16
CA VAL A 107 7.03 12.47 43.22
C VAL A 107 8.26 11.72 43.69
N LYS A 108 8.77 10.82 42.85
CA LYS A 108 10.02 10.09 43.07
C LYS A 108 11.19 10.75 42.37
N THR A 109 10.96 11.38 41.22
CA THR A 109 12.01 11.95 40.39
C THR A 109 11.65 13.32 39.84
N ILE A 110 12.58 14.27 39.95
CA ILE A 110 12.49 15.58 39.29
C ILE A 110 13.59 15.67 38.23
N CYS A 111 13.19 15.87 36.98
CA CYS A 111 14.12 16.11 35.88
C CYS A 111 14.34 17.61 35.71
N ILE A 112 15.60 18.00 35.52
CA ILE A 112 16.07 19.38 35.38
C ILE A 112 16.97 19.41 34.14
N ASP A 113 16.69 20.28 33.18
CA ASP A 113 17.56 20.45 32.01
C ASP A 113 18.52 21.62 32.22
N ARG A 114 18.02 22.84 31.98
CA ARG A 114 18.77 24.09 32.25
C ARG A 114 18.27 24.70 33.54
N THR A 115 19.20 25.14 34.40
CA THR A 115 18.85 25.96 35.55
C THR A 115 18.86 27.43 35.13
N VAL A 116 17.71 28.07 35.28
CA VAL A 116 17.60 29.53 35.40
C VAL A 116 17.63 29.85 36.90
N THR A 117 17.62 31.12 37.30
CA THR A 117 17.85 31.55 38.70
C THR A 117 16.91 30.87 39.71
N ILE A 118 17.35 29.75 40.30
CA ILE A 118 16.67 29.07 41.41
C ILE A 118 17.15 29.71 42.71
N SER A 119 16.22 30.10 43.58
CA SER A 119 16.60 30.75 44.84
C SER A 119 17.27 29.76 45.80
N LYS A 120 18.16 30.26 46.68
CA LYS A 120 18.77 29.44 47.75
C LYS A 120 17.74 28.61 48.55
N PRO A 121 16.57 29.15 48.96
CA PRO A 121 15.53 28.36 49.61
C PRO A 121 15.01 27.20 48.75
N ALA A 122 14.83 27.40 47.44
CA ALA A 122 14.39 26.33 46.54
C ALA A 122 15.44 25.23 46.37
N ILE A 123 16.74 25.57 46.35
CA ILE A 123 17.82 24.58 46.33
C ILE A 123 17.80 23.75 47.62
N LYS A 124 17.58 24.37 48.79
CA LYS A 124 17.41 23.62 50.05
C LYS A 124 16.21 22.66 49.98
N LYS A 125 15.08 23.06 49.38
CA LYS A 125 13.94 22.13 49.17
C LYS A 125 14.30 20.94 48.27
N LEU A 126 15.10 21.17 47.23
CA LEU A 126 15.58 20.07 46.36
C LEU A 126 16.52 19.14 47.13
N ILE A 127 17.42 19.68 47.96
CA ILE A 127 18.29 18.89 48.84
C ILE A 127 17.47 18.08 49.84
N GLU A 128 16.47 18.69 50.50
CA GLU A 128 15.55 18.00 51.40
C GLU A 128 14.79 16.87 50.70
N PHE A 129 14.32 17.12 49.47
CA PHE A 129 13.65 16.13 48.64
C PHE A 129 14.55 14.93 48.36
N VAL A 130 15.80 15.18 47.92
CA VAL A 130 16.76 14.10 47.65
C VAL A 130 17.14 13.36 48.93
N ALA A 131 17.44 14.07 50.02
CA ALA A 131 17.81 13.48 51.29
C ALA A 131 16.73 12.54 51.86
N ASN A 132 15.46 12.82 51.56
CA ASN A 132 14.30 12.00 51.95
C ASN A 132 13.97 10.85 50.99
N GLY A 133 14.83 10.57 49.99
CA GLY A 133 14.67 9.45 49.07
C GLY A 133 14.15 9.84 47.67
N GLY A 134 13.89 11.12 47.43
CA GLY A 134 13.65 11.65 46.09
C GLY A 134 14.92 11.59 45.23
N SER A 135 14.79 11.74 43.93
CA SER A 135 15.94 11.76 43.01
C SER A 135 15.88 12.89 42.01
N LEU A 136 17.03 13.40 41.59
CA LEU A 136 17.13 14.36 40.50
C LEU A 136 17.79 13.72 39.27
N VAL A 137 17.33 14.11 38.08
CA VAL A 137 18.01 13.82 36.82
C VAL A 137 18.31 15.16 36.15
N VAL A 138 19.59 15.54 36.14
CA VAL A 138 20.07 16.82 35.59
C VAL A 138 20.68 16.56 34.22
N THR A 139 20.01 16.96 33.14
CA THR A 139 20.34 16.59 31.75
C THR A 139 21.27 17.56 31.04
N ASN A 140 21.74 18.60 31.71
CA ASN A 140 22.62 19.62 31.15
C ASN A 140 23.59 20.17 32.19
N ILE A 141 24.62 20.86 31.72
CA ILE A 141 25.59 21.55 32.58
C ILE A 141 24.88 22.65 33.37
N VAL A 142 25.17 22.71 34.67
CA VAL A 142 24.71 23.77 35.56
C VAL A 142 25.93 24.57 36.03
N TYR A 143 25.93 25.87 35.75
CA TYR A 143 26.99 26.80 36.17
C TYR A 143 26.73 27.44 37.54
N ASP A 144 25.51 27.29 38.07
CA ASP A 144 25.18 27.80 39.40
C ASP A 144 25.88 26.96 40.47
N THR A 145 26.87 27.55 41.14
CA THR A 145 27.69 26.88 42.16
C THR A 145 26.86 26.36 43.34
N HIS A 146 25.66 26.89 43.57
CA HIS A 146 24.72 26.34 44.57
C HIS A 146 24.30 24.89 44.28
N PHE A 147 24.43 24.42 43.04
CA PHE A 147 24.20 23.03 42.66
C PHE A 147 25.40 22.11 42.90
N ASN A 148 26.60 22.63 43.18
CA ASN A 148 27.82 21.83 43.28
C ASN A 148 27.64 20.62 44.20
N TYR A 149 26.99 20.82 45.36
CA TYR A 149 26.70 19.74 46.30
C TYR A 149 25.79 18.64 45.70
N LEU A 150 24.73 19.02 44.99
CA LEU A 150 23.81 18.08 44.34
C LEU A 150 24.50 17.30 43.22
N LEU A 151 25.36 17.96 42.44
CA LEU A 151 26.06 17.37 41.30
C LEU A 151 27.30 16.55 41.70
N GLY A 152 27.72 16.64 42.97
CA GLY A 152 28.97 16.03 43.45
C GLY A 152 30.23 16.76 42.97
N LEU A 153 30.11 18.02 42.56
CA LEU A 153 31.25 18.89 42.27
C LEU A 153 31.94 19.34 43.56
N LYS A 154 33.23 19.64 43.45
CA LYS A 154 33.97 20.30 44.51
C LYS A 154 33.38 21.68 44.80
N ALA A 155 33.41 22.09 46.07
CA ALA A 155 32.81 23.36 46.49
C ALA A 155 33.53 24.58 45.92
N ASN A 156 34.86 24.55 45.80
CA ASN A 156 35.65 25.64 45.23
C ASN A 156 35.62 25.58 43.70
N GLU A 157 35.12 26.65 43.06
CA GLU A 157 35.05 26.78 41.60
C GLU A 157 36.45 26.82 40.95
N GLU A 158 37.48 27.26 41.67
CA GLU A 158 38.87 27.25 41.17
C GLU A 158 39.41 25.82 40.96
N GLU A 159 38.81 24.81 41.61
CA GLU A 159 39.15 23.41 41.42
C GLU A 159 38.38 22.78 40.24
N HIS A 160 37.50 23.54 39.59
CA HIS A 160 36.78 23.08 38.42
C HIS A 160 37.66 23.24 37.19
N SER A 161 37.75 22.18 36.39
CA SER A 161 38.43 22.22 35.11
C SER A 161 37.52 21.65 34.03
N TYR A 162 37.65 22.15 32.81
CA TYR A 162 36.74 21.83 31.72
C TYR A 162 37.41 20.97 30.64
N ASN A 163 36.61 20.16 29.95
CA ASN A 163 37.03 19.38 28.78
C ASN A 163 36.17 19.78 27.58
N ASN A 164 36.82 20.01 26.44
CA ASN A 164 36.18 20.28 25.16
C ASN A 164 36.61 19.29 24.06
N ASN A 165 37.38 18.26 24.42
CA ASN A 165 37.93 17.25 23.51
C ASN A 165 37.20 15.91 23.62
N ALA A 166 36.54 15.62 24.75
CA ALA A 166 35.79 14.38 24.97
C ALA A 166 34.63 14.22 23.97
N LYS A 167 34.45 13.01 23.42
CA LYS A 167 33.49 12.68 22.36
C LYS A 167 32.92 11.27 22.52
N GLY A 168 31.65 11.13 22.12
CA GLY A 168 30.93 9.86 22.02
C GLY A 168 30.58 9.21 23.35
N PHE A 169 29.57 8.33 23.35
CA PHE A 169 29.13 7.62 24.55
C PHE A 169 29.65 6.19 24.57
N LYS A 170 30.39 5.81 25.63
CA LYS A 170 30.83 4.43 25.86
C LYS A 170 29.98 3.78 26.94
N LEU A 171 29.09 2.87 26.53
CA LEU A 171 28.19 2.18 27.44
C LEU A 171 28.92 1.06 28.20
N THR A 172 28.80 1.09 29.52
CA THR A 172 29.38 0.09 30.44
C THR A 172 28.33 -0.33 31.49
N ASN A 173 28.64 -1.37 32.27
CA ASN A 173 27.87 -1.79 33.45
C ASN A 173 26.37 -2.07 33.20
N GLN A 174 26.04 -2.61 32.03
CA GLN A 174 24.69 -2.90 31.55
C GLN A 174 23.77 -1.68 31.71
N PHE A 175 24.27 -0.48 31.40
CA PHE A 175 23.48 0.76 31.51
C PHE A 175 22.20 0.72 30.65
N ILE A 176 22.29 0.05 29.50
CA ILE A 176 21.14 -0.40 28.69
C ILE A 176 21.35 -1.91 28.45
N PRO A 177 20.30 -2.74 28.41
CA PRO A 177 20.46 -4.17 28.21
C PRO A 177 21.16 -4.47 26.89
N ASN A 178 22.05 -5.47 26.89
CA ASN A 178 22.80 -5.90 25.71
C ASN A 178 23.64 -4.80 25.04
N THR A 179 24.05 -3.73 25.72
CA THR A 179 24.91 -2.70 25.10
C THR A 179 26.26 -2.53 25.79
N ASP A 180 26.69 -3.49 26.61
CA ASP A 180 28.02 -3.43 27.22
C ASP A 180 29.12 -3.34 26.16
N ASN A 181 30.05 -2.40 26.38
CA ASN A 181 31.13 -2.05 25.48
C ASN A 181 30.65 -1.57 24.09
N THR A 182 29.42 -1.09 23.99
CA THR A 182 28.90 -0.45 22.77
C THR A 182 29.24 1.03 22.80
N ASN A 183 29.91 1.50 21.74
CA ASN A 183 30.18 2.92 21.50
C ASN A 183 29.14 3.46 20.53
N PHE A 184 28.56 4.63 20.79
CA PHE A 184 27.64 5.24 19.84
C PHE A 184 27.83 6.75 19.80
N TYR A 185 27.42 7.36 18.68
CA TYR A 185 27.58 8.79 18.44
C TYR A 185 29.03 9.30 18.62
N GLU A 186 30.02 8.54 18.14
CA GLU A 186 31.47 8.74 18.41
C GLU A 186 32.01 10.13 18.05
N LYS A 187 31.32 10.87 17.17
CA LYS A 187 31.70 12.23 16.75
C LYS A 187 31.09 13.33 17.63
N GLY A 188 30.11 13.03 18.46
CA GLY A 188 29.42 14.00 19.31
C GLY A 188 30.31 14.51 20.43
N ALA A 189 30.61 15.80 20.44
CA ALA A 189 31.45 16.41 21.47
C ALA A 189 30.68 16.66 22.77
N HIS A 190 31.32 16.31 23.89
CA HIS A 190 30.88 16.70 25.22
C HIS A 190 31.65 17.97 25.62
N PHE A 191 30.91 18.98 26.05
CA PHE A 191 31.45 20.09 26.83
C PHE A 191 31.01 19.90 28.29
N GLY A 192 31.93 20.00 29.24
CA GLY A 192 31.63 19.81 30.66
C GLY A 192 32.87 19.75 31.54
N PHE A 193 32.73 19.27 32.76
CA PHE A 193 33.77 19.22 33.78
C PHE A 193 34.67 17.97 33.64
N ASN A 194 35.98 18.09 33.86
CA ASN A 194 36.87 16.94 34.00
C ASN A 194 36.58 16.17 35.29
N LYS A 195 36.99 14.90 35.33
CA LYS A 195 36.91 14.02 36.51
C LYS A 195 37.46 14.66 37.79
N SER A 196 38.53 15.43 37.70
CA SER A 196 39.17 16.13 38.83
C SER A 196 38.30 17.20 39.52
N SER A 197 37.24 17.65 38.85
CA SER A 197 36.29 18.66 39.37
C SER A 197 35.25 18.04 40.30
N PHE A 198 35.10 16.71 40.30
CA PHE A 198 34.14 15.98 41.13
C PHE A 198 34.81 15.44 42.40
N ASN A 199 33.99 15.20 43.42
CA ASN A 199 34.41 14.53 44.65
C ASN A 199 34.67 13.03 44.37
N ASN A 200 35.51 12.39 45.18
CA ASN A 200 35.91 10.98 44.95
C ASN A 200 34.79 9.96 45.17
N ASP A 201 33.66 10.37 45.76
CA ASP A 201 32.50 9.54 46.11
C ASP A 201 31.42 9.51 45.02
N VAL A 202 31.61 10.22 43.90
CA VAL A 202 30.69 10.13 42.74
C VAL A 202 30.92 8.82 41.97
N GLU A 203 29.83 8.18 41.56
CA GLU A 203 29.88 7.00 40.71
C GLU A 203 29.79 7.40 39.24
N VAL A 204 30.77 7.00 38.43
CA VAL A 204 30.74 7.20 36.97
C VAL A 204 29.94 6.07 36.33
N MET A 205 28.83 6.42 35.68
CA MET A 205 27.94 5.46 35.01
C MET A 205 28.31 5.25 33.54
N ILE A 206 28.71 6.31 32.82
CA ILE A 206 29.12 6.30 31.41
C ILE A 206 30.33 7.21 31.22
N THR A 207 31.24 6.81 30.34
CA THR A 207 32.43 7.59 29.96
C THR A 207 32.43 7.96 28.47
N ALA A 208 33.34 8.85 28.06
CA ALA A 208 33.50 9.19 26.66
C ALA A 208 34.26 8.08 25.90
N VAL A 209 34.05 8.02 24.57
CA VAL A 209 34.69 7.00 23.71
C VAL A 209 36.19 7.28 23.54
N ASN A 210 36.56 8.53 23.25
CA ASN A 210 37.95 8.93 23.00
C ASN A 210 38.73 9.33 24.26
N ASP A 211 38.06 9.52 25.39
CA ASP A 211 38.64 9.85 26.69
C ASP A 211 37.88 9.07 27.78
N THR A 212 38.40 7.89 28.12
CA THR A 212 37.73 6.99 29.07
C THR A 212 37.74 7.51 30.51
N GLU A 213 38.52 8.55 30.82
CA GLU A 213 38.52 9.20 32.14
C GLU A 213 37.46 10.29 32.25
N TYR A 214 36.95 10.81 31.12
CA TYR A 214 35.90 11.82 31.13
C TYR A 214 34.55 11.19 31.55
N PRO A 215 33.94 11.66 32.66
CA PRO A 215 32.68 11.12 33.14
C PRO A 215 31.51 11.82 32.43
N VAL A 216 30.78 11.11 31.57
CA VAL A 216 29.65 11.67 30.80
C VAL A 216 28.35 11.62 31.61
N ILE A 217 28.08 10.51 32.29
CA ILE A 217 26.94 10.38 33.21
C ILE A 217 27.46 9.94 34.57
N LEU A 218 27.04 10.66 35.60
CA LEU A 218 27.47 10.51 36.98
C LEU A 218 26.26 10.27 37.89
N LYS A 219 26.49 9.56 38.99
CA LYS A 219 25.54 9.41 40.09
C LYS A 219 26.17 9.87 41.40
N SER A 220 25.56 10.88 42.02
CA SER A 220 25.84 11.31 43.39
C SER A 220 24.78 10.75 44.34
N SER A 221 25.19 10.13 45.44
CA SER A 221 24.26 9.58 46.45
C SER A 221 24.15 10.55 47.62
N ILE A 222 22.94 11.04 47.92
CA ILE A 222 22.72 12.09 48.93
C ILE A 222 21.57 11.66 49.85
N GLY A 223 21.88 11.43 51.13
CA GLY A 223 20.92 10.89 52.09
C GLY A 223 20.37 9.53 51.62
N LEU A 224 19.04 9.43 51.50
CA LEU A 224 18.36 8.22 50.99
C LEU A 224 18.14 8.23 49.47
N GLY A 225 18.44 9.35 48.81
CA GLY A 225 18.19 9.57 47.39
C GLY A 225 19.48 9.71 46.57
N LYS A 226 19.34 10.20 45.34
CA LYS A 226 20.46 10.36 44.41
C LYS A 226 20.21 11.42 43.36
N VAL A 227 21.30 11.90 42.76
CA VAL A 227 21.31 12.81 41.63
C VAL A 227 22.05 12.15 40.48
N ILE A 228 21.38 12.00 39.34
CA ILE A 228 21.99 11.59 38.08
C ILE A 228 22.32 12.85 37.29
N PHE A 229 23.58 13.05 36.95
CA PHE A 229 24.06 14.23 36.23
C PHE A 229 24.65 13.84 34.88
N PHE A 230 24.12 14.45 33.82
CA PHE A 230 24.70 14.42 32.48
C PHE A 230 25.70 15.56 32.37
N ASN A 231 26.97 15.22 32.52
CA ASN A 231 28.10 16.12 32.27
C ASN A 231 28.36 16.20 30.76
N SER A 232 27.38 16.72 30.03
CA SER A 232 27.43 16.86 28.59
C SER A 232 26.52 17.99 28.11
N SER A 233 26.98 18.68 27.07
CA SER A 233 26.23 19.65 26.29
C SER A 233 25.33 19.05 25.19
N ILE A 234 25.33 17.72 25.01
CA ILE A 234 24.52 17.07 23.98
C ILE A 234 23.05 17.12 24.44
N GLU A 235 22.21 17.79 23.66
CA GLU A 235 20.79 17.91 23.96
C GLU A 235 20.08 16.55 23.83
N ILE A 236 19.24 16.21 24.82
CA ILE A 236 18.44 14.98 24.75
C ILE A 236 17.36 15.12 23.69
N SER A 237 17.51 14.39 22.59
CA SER A 237 16.53 14.27 21.52
C SER A 237 15.85 12.90 21.54
N LYS A 238 15.11 12.56 20.47
CA LYS A 238 14.47 11.25 20.30
C LYS A 238 15.47 10.09 20.35
N TYR A 239 16.68 10.28 19.82
CA TYR A 239 17.72 9.25 19.77
C TYR A 239 18.29 8.95 21.18
N GLU A 240 18.44 9.97 22.03
CA GLU A 240 18.98 9.88 23.40
C GLU A 240 17.95 9.42 24.45
N ARG A 241 16.70 9.15 24.06
CA ARG A 241 15.62 8.71 24.96
C ARG A 241 16.00 7.50 25.82
N GLY A 242 16.79 6.58 25.29
CA GLY A 242 17.29 5.41 26.03
C GLY A 242 18.15 5.80 27.23
N LEU A 243 19.08 6.75 27.04
CA LEU A 243 19.92 7.29 28.13
C LEU A 243 19.09 7.97 29.22
N LEU A 244 18.14 8.81 28.81
CA LEU A 244 17.25 9.49 29.74
C LEU A 244 16.36 8.49 30.49
N PHE A 245 15.78 7.52 29.78
CA PHE A 245 14.86 6.56 30.40
C PHE A 245 15.55 5.59 31.33
N THR A 246 16.73 5.08 30.99
CA THR A 246 17.45 4.20 31.92
C THR A 246 17.94 4.96 33.16
N SER A 247 18.28 6.25 33.02
CA SER A 247 18.55 7.14 34.17
C SER A 247 17.32 7.28 35.06
N LEU A 248 16.14 7.50 34.47
CA LEU A 248 14.86 7.53 35.18
C LEU A 248 14.56 6.19 35.87
N LEU A 249 14.74 5.06 35.20
CA LEU A 249 14.51 3.73 35.80
C LEU A 249 15.34 3.53 37.06
N SER A 250 16.60 3.99 37.06
CA SER A 250 17.45 3.93 38.25
C SER A 250 16.80 4.64 39.45
N THR A 251 16.05 5.73 39.22
CA THR A 251 15.35 6.52 40.24
C THR A 251 13.93 6.05 40.57
N LEU A 252 13.34 5.21 39.70
CA LEU A 252 11.96 4.74 39.79
C LEU A 252 11.88 3.29 40.27
N GLU A 253 12.70 2.95 41.27
CA GLU A 253 12.76 1.60 41.81
C GLU A 253 11.38 1.11 42.28
N GLY A 254 11.03 -0.11 41.86
CA GLY A 254 9.74 -0.72 42.19
C GLY A 254 8.52 -0.02 41.58
N VAL A 255 8.68 0.71 40.47
CA VAL A 255 7.56 1.27 39.71
C VAL A 255 7.37 0.47 38.41
N PRO A 256 6.28 -0.32 38.28
CA PRO A 256 6.02 -1.05 37.05
C PRO A 256 5.51 -0.14 35.93
N TYR A 257 5.80 -0.51 34.68
CA TYR A 257 5.23 0.11 33.49
C TYR A 257 4.86 -0.94 32.43
N PRO A 258 3.78 -0.72 31.65
CA PRO A 258 3.34 -1.66 30.63
C PRO A 258 4.27 -1.64 29.42
N VAL A 259 4.46 -2.80 28.79
CA VAL A 259 5.21 -2.93 27.53
C VAL A 259 4.49 -3.80 26.51
N ALA A 260 4.80 -3.60 25.23
CA ALA A 260 4.20 -4.36 24.15
C ALA A 260 4.77 -5.78 24.05
N ASN A 261 6.09 -5.97 24.21
CA ASN A 261 6.80 -7.22 23.96
C ASN A 261 6.47 -7.83 22.59
N VAL A 262 6.64 -7.02 21.54
CA VAL A 262 6.46 -7.42 20.15
C VAL A 262 7.70 -7.09 19.34
N THR A 263 8.09 -8.04 18.50
CA THR A 263 9.13 -7.87 17.49
C THR A 263 8.50 -8.14 16.14
N THR A 264 8.70 -7.23 15.19
CA THR A 264 8.16 -7.37 13.83
C THR A 264 9.31 -7.32 12.84
N ILE A 265 9.44 -8.38 12.06
CA ILE A 265 10.45 -8.49 11.01
C ILE A 265 9.77 -8.24 9.66
N PHE A 266 10.23 -7.21 8.97
CA PHE A 266 9.75 -6.82 7.66
C PHE A 266 10.64 -7.39 6.58
N LEU A 267 10.03 -7.97 5.56
CA LEU A 267 10.69 -8.26 4.29
C LEU A 267 10.40 -7.09 3.37
N ASP A 268 11.32 -6.13 3.35
CA ASP A 268 11.16 -4.90 2.58
C ASP A 268 11.33 -5.19 1.10
N ASP A 269 10.49 -4.57 0.29
CA ASP A 269 10.50 -4.68 -1.17
C ASP A 269 10.45 -6.13 -1.65
N PHE A 270 9.56 -6.90 -1.04
CA PHE A 270 9.40 -8.33 -1.30
C PHE A 270 7.95 -8.76 -1.08
N PRO A 271 7.35 -9.55 -2.01
CA PRO A 271 7.89 -9.95 -3.30
C PRO A 271 8.00 -8.77 -4.28
N SER A 272 8.99 -8.81 -5.15
CA SER A 272 9.29 -7.75 -6.12
C SER A 272 9.63 -8.30 -7.51
N PRO A 273 9.66 -7.47 -8.56
CA PRO A 273 10.25 -7.84 -9.84
C PRO A 273 11.72 -8.30 -9.70
N ILE A 274 12.07 -9.42 -10.32
CA ILE A 274 13.40 -10.04 -10.17
C ILE A 274 14.19 -10.00 -11.49
N TYR A 275 15.51 -9.81 -11.39
CA TYR A 275 16.41 -9.59 -12.54
C TYR A 275 17.38 -10.76 -12.76
N ASP A 276 17.69 -11.00 -14.02
CA ASP A 276 18.65 -12.04 -14.45
C ASP A 276 20.08 -11.48 -14.48
N LEU A 277 20.64 -11.22 -13.29
CA LEU A 277 22.00 -10.70 -13.14
C LEU A 277 22.76 -11.49 -12.07
N LYS A 278 23.98 -11.92 -12.38
CA LYS A 278 24.92 -12.50 -11.39
C LYS A 278 25.82 -11.41 -10.82
N LYS A 279 25.80 -11.22 -9.50
CA LYS A 279 26.60 -10.22 -8.80
C LYS A 279 27.23 -10.77 -7.52
N GLU A 280 28.40 -10.26 -7.15
CA GLU A 280 29.05 -10.59 -5.89
C GLU A 280 28.22 -10.09 -4.69
N PRO A 281 28.25 -10.80 -3.54
CA PRO A 281 29.04 -12.00 -3.26
C PRO A 281 28.37 -13.32 -3.69
N ILE A 282 27.09 -13.28 -4.09
CA ILE A 282 26.33 -14.48 -4.48
C ILE A 282 26.92 -15.18 -5.70
N LYS A 283 27.52 -14.41 -6.62
CA LYS A 283 28.26 -14.95 -7.76
C LYS A 283 29.39 -15.88 -7.30
N SER A 284 30.22 -15.48 -6.35
CA SER A 284 31.28 -16.35 -5.81
C SER A 284 30.73 -17.50 -4.96
N GLU A 285 29.67 -17.26 -4.18
CA GLU A 285 29.18 -18.25 -3.21
C GLU A 285 28.36 -19.38 -3.86
N TYR A 286 27.48 -19.04 -4.81
CA TYR A 286 26.52 -19.96 -5.45
C TYR A 286 26.59 -19.95 -6.98
N ASN A 287 27.17 -18.90 -7.60
CA ASN A 287 27.21 -18.71 -9.05
C ASN A 287 25.82 -18.74 -9.72
N VAL A 288 24.82 -18.18 -9.04
CA VAL A 288 23.43 -18.05 -9.51
C VAL A 288 23.07 -16.59 -9.76
N THR A 289 21.97 -16.37 -10.47
CA THR A 289 21.43 -15.04 -10.76
C THR A 289 20.67 -14.48 -9.55
N ASN A 290 20.44 -13.18 -9.48
CA ASN A 290 19.65 -12.56 -8.39
C ASN A 290 18.25 -13.20 -8.31
N GLN A 291 17.59 -13.41 -9.44
CA GLN A 291 16.34 -14.17 -9.51
C GLN A 291 16.44 -15.57 -8.87
N GLU A 292 17.46 -16.36 -9.25
CA GLU A 292 17.64 -17.72 -8.73
C GLU A 292 17.96 -17.70 -7.22
N PHE A 293 18.78 -16.75 -6.78
CA PHE A 293 19.09 -16.56 -5.38
C PHE A 293 17.85 -16.23 -4.55
N VAL A 294 17.07 -15.23 -4.97
CA VAL A 294 15.87 -14.80 -4.24
C VAL A 294 14.84 -15.93 -4.12
N ASN A 295 14.55 -16.62 -5.23
CA ASN A 295 13.51 -17.64 -5.27
C ASN A 295 13.94 -18.99 -4.67
N ASN A 296 15.17 -19.44 -4.94
CA ASN A 296 15.60 -20.80 -4.63
C ASN A 296 16.49 -20.90 -3.38
N ILE A 297 17.01 -19.77 -2.86
CA ILE A 297 17.93 -19.76 -1.72
C ILE A 297 17.38 -18.85 -0.61
N TRP A 298 17.28 -17.55 -0.87
CA TRP A 298 16.90 -16.55 0.13
C TRP A 298 15.50 -16.80 0.70
N TRP A 299 14.47 -16.90 -0.14
CA TRP A 299 13.09 -17.10 0.35
C TRP A 299 12.92 -18.42 1.15
N PRO A 300 13.40 -19.58 0.66
CA PRO A 300 13.41 -20.81 1.46
C PRO A 300 14.16 -20.69 2.79
N ASP A 301 15.29 -19.97 2.81
CA ASP A 301 16.03 -19.71 4.05
C ASP A 301 15.24 -18.83 5.02
N MET A 302 14.54 -17.80 4.52
CA MET A 302 13.66 -16.97 5.34
C MET A 302 12.49 -17.76 5.93
N VAL A 303 11.89 -18.69 5.17
CA VAL A 303 10.85 -19.62 5.65
C VAL A 303 11.41 -20.60 6.69
N SER A 304 12.65 -21.06 6.53
CA SER A 304 13.33 -21.88 7.55
C SER A 304 13.56 -21.09 8.84
N LEU A 305 14.01 -19.83 8.70
CA LEU A 305 14.24 -18.93 9.82
C LEU A 305 12.93 -18.58 10.55
N SER A 306 11.81 -18.41 9.84
CA SER A 306 10.52 -18.18 10.49
C SER A 306 10.05 -19.36 11.30
N LYS A 307 10.22 -20.59 10.79
CA LYS A 307 9.90 -21.81 11.55
C LYS A 307 10.79 -21.97 12.78
N LYS A 308 12.08 -21.61 12.68
CA LYS A 308 13.03 -21.70 13.79
C LYS A 308 12.70 -20.75 14.95
N HIS A 309 12.26 -19.53 14.64
CA HIS A 309 12.04 -18.46 15.62
C HIS A 309 10.57 -18.10 15.85
N ASP A 310 9.63 -18.85 15.25
CA ASP A 310 8.19 -18.56 15.24
C ASP A 310 7.88 -17.14 14.72
N ILE A 311 8.50 -16.74 13.60
CA ILE A 311 8.36 -15.41 13.02
C ILE A 311 7.18 -15.36 12.05
N LYS A 312 6.26 -14.43 12.29
CA LYS A 312 5.34 -13.95 11.24
C LYS A 312 5.93 -12.71 10.57
N TYR A 313 6.39 -12.85 9.34
CA TYR A 313 6.88 -11.71 8.56
C TYR A 313 5.73 -10.81 8.09
N THR A 314 6.05 -9.52 7.92
CA THR A 314 5.27 -8.60 7.10
C THR A 314 6.07 -8.26 5.85
N ALA A 315 5.62 -8.72 4.69
CA ALA A 315 6.32 -8.57 3.42
C ALA A 315 5.68 -7.48 2.55
N THR A 316 6.48 -6.57 2.01
CA THR A 316 5.99 -5.34 1.36
C THR A 316 6.06 -5.46 -0.15
N ILE A 317 4.94 -5.83 -0.77
CA ILE A 317 4.90 -6.08 -2.22
C ILE A 317 5.09 -4.78 -3.00
N ILE A 318 5.88 -4.85 -4.06
CA ILE A 318 6.00 -3.83 -5.11
C ILE A 318 5.74 -4.46 -6.48
N PHE A 319 5.26 -3.69 -7.45
CA PHE A 319 4.90 -4.25 -8.76
C PHE A 319 5.81 -3.81 -9.90
N ASP A 320 6.53 -2.70 -9.74
CA ASP A 320 7.25 -2.05 -10.82
C ASP A 320 8.43 -1.26 -10.22
N TYR A 321 9.60 -1.29 -10.84
CA TYR A 321 10.72 -0.42 -10.49
C TYR A 321 10.90 0.71 -11.50
N GLU A 322 10.14 0.73 -12.60
CA GLU A 322 10.09 1.90 -13.47
C GLU A 322 9.51 3.09 -12.69
N GLU A 323 10.21 4.23 -12.71
CA GLU A 323 9.82 5.47 -12.00
C GLU A 323 8.64 6.21 -12.67
N ASN A 324 7.70 5.48 -13.26
CA ASN A 324 6.54 6.06 -13.94
C ASN A 324 5.47 6.52 -12.93
N THR A 325 5.21 7.83 -12.88
CA THR A 325 4.19 8.43 -12.01
C THR A 325 2.92 8.86 -12.76
N ILE A 326 2.84 8.57 -14.07
CA ILE A 326 1.74 8.98 -14.96
C ILE A 326 1.12 7.72 -15.63
N PRO A 327 -0.22 7.57 -15.66
CA PRO A 327 -0.86 6.45 -16.34
C PRO A 327 -0.58 6.43 -17.86
N PRO A 328 -0.71 5.27 -18.53
CA PRO A 328 -1.18 4.00 -17.99
C PRO A 328 -0.10 3.26 -17.20
N PHE A 329 -0.50 2.79 -16.02
CA PHE A 329 0.35 1.95 -15.17
C PHE A 329 0.35 0.52 -15.68
N SER A 330 1.55 -0.05 -15.86
CA SER A 330 1.78 -1.37 -16.43
C SER A 330 2.20 -2.38 -15.35
N PHE A 331 2.30 -3.66 -15.71
CA PHE A 331 2.87 -4.69 -14.83
C PHE A 331 3.96 -5.46 -15.57
N LYS A 332 4.66 -4.78 -16.50
CA LYS A 332 5.62 -5.43 -17.40
C LYS A 332 6.74 -6.11 -16.62
N GLU A 333 7.33 -5.42 -15.64
CA GLU A 333 8.40 -5.99 -14.81
C GLU A 333 7.90 -7.13 -13.92
N TRP A 334 6.74 -6.96 -13.27
CA TRP A 334 6.09 -8.04 -12.50
C TRP A 334 5.86 -9.30 -13.33
N GLU A 335 5.46 -9.15 -14.59
CA GLU A 335 5.14 -10.25 -15.51
C GLU A 335 6.34 -10.71 -16.35
N ARG A 336 7.51 -10.09 -16.21
CA ARG A 336 8.68 -10.34 -17.07
C ARG A 336 9.16 -11.78 -16.94
N THR A 337 9.34 -12.23 -15.71
CA THR A 337 9.87 -13.54 -15.40
C THR A 337 8.73 -14.50 -15.08
N LYS A 338 8.62 -15.59 -15.83
CA LYS A 338 7.55 -16.60 -15.65
C LYS A 338 8.08 -18.01 -15.45
N GLN A 339 7.43 -18.75 -14.56
CA GLN A 339 7.59 -20.18 -14.37
C GLN A 339 6.20 -20.83 -14.52
N ASN A 340 6.08 -21.88 -15.36
CA ASN A 340 4.80 -22.52 -15.68
C ASN A 340 3.70 -21.52 -16.11
N ASN A 341 4.05 -20.56 -16.99
CA ASN A 341 3.18 -19.47 -17.45
C ASN A 341 2.66 -18.50 -16.38
N MET A 342 3.16 -18.56 -15.14
CA MET A 342 2.84 -17.62 -14.06
C MET A 342 4.06 -16.77 -13.70
N ALA A 343 3.85 -15.49 -13.39
CA ALA A 343 4.91 -14.61 -12.90
C ALA A 343 5.58 -15.19 -11.64
N VAL A 344 6.91 -15.25 -11.60
CA VAL A 344 7.65 -15.78 -10.43
C VAL A 344 7.32 -14.98 -9.15
N PRO A 345 7.28 -13.64 -9.16
CA PRO A 345 6.86 -12.87 -7.99
C PRO A 345 5.44 -13.23 -7.51
N HIS A 346 4.54 -13.61 -8.43
CA HIS A 346 3.20 -14.09 -8.07
C HIS A 346 3.22 -15.45 -7.37
N ILE A 347 4.05 -16.38 -7.82
CA ILE A 347 4.23 -17.70 -7.18
C ILE A 347 4.78 -17.51 -5.76
N VAL A 348 5.82 -16.69 -5.60
CA VAL A 348 6.40 -16.37 -4.29
C VAL A 348 5.37 -15.70 -3.38
N THR A 349 4.55 -14.79 -3.91
CA THR A 349 3.46 -14.16 -3.14
C THR A 349 2.46 -15.20 -2.63
N LYS A 350 2.12 -16.20 -3.45
CA LYS A 350 1.20 -17.27 -3.04
C LYS A 350 1.80 -18.18 -1.98
N ASP A 351 3.08 -18.51 -2.10
CA ASP A 351 3.80 -19.30 -1.10
C ASP A 351 3.94 -18.55 0.24
N LEU A 352 4.22 -17.25 0.20
CA LEU A 352 4.25 -16.38 1.38
C LEU A 352 2.93 -16.41 2.15
N LEU A 353 1.81 -16.26 1.43
CA LEU A 353 0.47 -16.33 2.02
C LEU A 353 0.14 -17.74 2.55
N ALA A 354 0.58 -18.79 1.86
CA ALA A 354 0.40 -20.17 2.30
C ALA A 354 1.19 -20.50 3.58
N ASN A 355 2.32 -19.83 3.81
CA ASN A 355 3.10 -19.92 5.06
C ASN A 355 2.60 -18.96 6.17
N ASN A 356 1.40 -18.38 6.04
CA ASN A 356 0.74 -17.56 7.06
C ASN A 356 1.53 -16.29 7.46
N HIS A 357 2.18 -15.65 6.48
CA HIS A 357 2.81 -14.34 6.63
C HIS A 357 1.91 -13.22 6.12
N GLU A 358 2.09 -11.99 6.62
CA GLU A 358 1.33 -10.81 6.18
C GLU A 358 1.89 -10.27 4.87
N LEU A 359 0.98 -9.92 3.95
CA LEU A 359 1.30 -9.15 2.75
C LEU A 359 0.87 -7.68 2.96
N ALA A 360 1.86 -6.80 2.98
CA ALA A 360 1.75 -5.35 3.02
C ALA A 360 2.06 -4.75 1.63
N ILE A 361 1.94 -3.43 1.50
CA ILE A 361 2.25 -2.72 0.25
C ILE A 361 3.43 -1.74 0.44
N HIS A 362 4.38 -1.81 -0.49
CA HIS A 362 5.46 -0.81 -0.59
C HIS A 362 5.02 0.35 -1.50
N GLY A 363 4.44 0.02 -2.66
CA GLY A 363 3.93 1.01 -3.60
C GLY A 363 3.36 0.33 -4.85
N TYR A 364 2.88 1.14 -5.80
CA TYR A 364 2.74 0.64 -7.17
C TYR A 364 4.14 0.41 -7.76
N ASN A 365 5.00 1.43 -7.65
CA ASN A 365 6.41 1.37 -7.97
C ASN A 365 7.28 1.92 -6.84
N HIS A 366 8.59 2.04 -7.09
CA HIS A 366 9.58 2.47 -6.09
C HIS A 366 9.68 4.00 -5.93
N VAL A 367 8.75 4.78 -6.49
CA VAL A 367 8.70 6.24 -6.31
C VAL A 367 7.89 6.59 -5.07
N SER A 368 8.51 7.29 -4.11
CA SER A 368 7.86 7.77 -2.90
C SER A 368 6.63 8.62 -3.21
N LEU A 369 5.56 8.49 -2.43
CA LEU A 369 4.33 9.29 -2.61
C LEU A 369 4.51 10.71 -2.09
N LEU A 370 5.24 11.53 -2.85
CA LEU A 370 5.52 12.94 -2.58
C LEU A 370 4.81 13.83 -3.60
N GLU A 371 4.34 15.00 -3.16
CA GLU A 371 3.66 16.01 -3.98
C GLU A 371 4.50 16.48 -5.17
N LYS A 372 5.84 16.51 -5.00
CA LYS A 372 6.77 16.89 -6.07
C LYS A 372 6.87 15.85 -7.20
N ASP A 373 6.61 14.58 -6.91
CA ASP A 373 6.82 13.46 -7.83
C ASP A 373 5.47 12.95 -8.42
N TRP A 374 4.37 13.16 -7.69
CA TRP A 374 3.04 12.68 -8.06
C TRP A 374 1.97 13.76 -7.95
N SER A 375 1.02 13.76 -8.88
CA SER A 375 -0.28 14.43 -8.68
C SER A 375 -1.21 13.58 -7.82
N LYS A 376 -2.13 14.21 -7.08
CA LYS A 376 -3.12 13.49 -6.25
C LYS A 376 -3.96 12.50 -7.06
N GLU A 377 -4.30 12.87 -8.29
CA GLU A 377 -5.05 12.05 -9.25
C GLU A 377 -4.23 10.81 -9.66
N THR A 378 -2.95 10.97 -9.99
CA THR A 378 -2.09 9.86 -10.43
C THR A 378 -1.78 8.88 -9.31
N ILE A 379 -1.59 9.33 -8.06
CA ILE A 379 -1.54 8.44 -6.89
C ILE A 379 -2.83 7.61 -6.80
N GLY A 380 -3.98 8.27 -6.96
CA GLY A 380 -5.28 7.59 -6.92
C GLY A 380 -5.43 6.52 -8.01
N PHE A 381 -4.96 6.80 -9.23
CA PHE A 381 -4.94 5.80 -10.31
C PHE A 381 -3.97 4.64 -10.01
N ALA A 382 -2.76 4.92 -9.51
CA ALA A 382 -1.77 3.90 -9.17
C ALA A 382 -2.31 2.94 -8.09
N LEU A 383 -2.87 3.48 -7.01
CA LEU A 383 -3.44 2.68 -5.92
C LEU A 383 -4.68 1.87 -6.36
N LYS A 384 -5.52 2.41 -7.25
CA LYS A 384 -6.62 1.66 -7.86
C LYS A 384 -6.11 0.51 -8.73
N THR A 385 -5.03 0.73 -9.47
CA THR A 385 -4.35 -0.29 -10.28
C THR A 385 -3.79 -1.42 -9.41
N VAL A 386 -3.12 -1.08 -8.31
CA VAL A 386 -2.68 -2.07 -7.30
C VAL A 386 -3.86 -2.85 -6.75
N LYS A 387 -4.94 -2.17 -6.32
CA LYS A 387 -6.16 -2.82 -5.81
C LYS A 387 -6.79 -3.79 -6.83
N LYS A 388 -6.77 -3.44 -8.12
CA LYS A 388 -7.24 -4.31 -9.21
C LYS A 388 -6.34 -5.54 -9.35
N LYS A 389 -5.01 -5.36 -9.40
CA LYS A 389 -4.04 -6.47 -9.49
C LYS A 389 -4.12 -7.40 -8.29
N TRP A 390 -4.25 -6.85 -7.08
CA TRP A 390 -4.43 -7.61 -5.84
C TRP A 390 -5.63 -8.55 -5.89
N LYS A 391 -6.77 -8.05 -6.39
CA LYS A 391 -8.01 -8.85 -6.56
C LYS A 391 -7.89 -9.87 -7.68
N LEU A 392 -7.34 -9.49 -8.84
CA LEU A 392 -7.15 -10.40 -9.97
C LEU A 392 -6.25 -11.58 -9.62
N ASN A 393 -5.20 -11.33 -8.83
CA ASN A 393 -4.27 -12.36 -8.38
C ASN A 393 -4.79 -13.14 -7.15
N ASN A 394 -5.96 -12.79 -6.62
CA ASN A 394 -6.58 -13.41 -5.44
C ASN A 394 -5.64 -13.48 -4.22
N TYR A 395 -5.04 -12.34 -3.83
CA TYR A 395 -4.16 -12.25 -2.65
C TYR A 395 -4.91 -12.13 -1.31
N GLY A 396 -6.24 -12.32 -1.30
CA GLY A 396 -7.06 -12.22 -0.09
C GLY A 396 -7.46 -10.78 0.24
N GLU A 397 -7.53 -10.47 1.53
CA GLU A 397 -7.88 -9.14 2.03
C GLU A 397 -6.89 -8.07 1.54
N LEU A 398 -7.35 -6.82 1.43
CA LEU A 398 -6.47 -5.70 1.08
C LEU A 398 -5.47 -5.43 2.23
N PRO A 399 -4.28 -4.91 1.90
CA PRO A 399 -3.25 -4.68 2.90
C PRO A 399 -3.71 -3.67 3.93
N VAL A 400 -3.23 -3.84 5.16
CA VAL A 400 -3.49 -2.95 6.30
C VAL A 400 -2.28 -2.13 6.71
N SER A 401 -1.11 -2.40 6.12
CA SER A 401 0.16 -1.75 6.42
C SER A 401 0.81 -1.22 5.13
N TYR A 402 1.41 -0.03 5.21
CA TYR A 402 2.08 0.64 4.09
C TYR A 402 3.48 1.09 4.50
N ILE A 403 4.47 0.79 3.67
CA ILE A 403 5.86 1.20 3.87
C ILE A 403 6.23 2.13 2.71
N PRO A 404 6.56 3.41 2.96
CA PRO A 404 6.92 4.32 1.88
C PRO A 404 8.21 3.91 1.18
N PRO A 405 8.26 3.92 -0.17
CA PRO A 405 9.49 3.76 -0.93
C PRO A 405 10.53 4.78 -0.47
N SER A 406 11.79 4.35 -0.37
CA SER A 406 12.90 5.16 0.14
C SER A 406 12.66 5.82 1.52
N ASN A 407 11.68 5.31 2.28
CA ASN A 407 11.22 5.85 3.57
C ASN A 407 10.57 7.25 3.53
N HIS A 408 10.28 7.78 2.34
CA HIS A 408 9.75 9.13 2.20
C HIS A 408 8.25 9.18 1.90
N ILE A 409 7.53 10.01 2.65
CA ILE A 409 6.13 10.33 2.39
C ILE A 409 5.73 11.65 3.06
N ASP A 410 5.00 12.48 2.34
CA ASP A 410 4.50 13.76 2.84
C ASP A 410 3.01 13.70 3.20
N LYS A 411 2.45 14.85 3.59
CA LYS A 411 1.04 14.99 3.93
C LYS A 411 0.12 14.61 2.76
N VAL A 412 0.48 14.96 1.52
CA VAL A 412 -0.33 14.69 0.32
C VAL A 412 -0.37 13.19 0.05
N GLY A 413 0.76 12.50 0.14
CA GLY A 413 0.84 11.05 0.02
C GLY A 413 -0.01 10.30 1.05
N VAL A 414 0.08 10.69 2.34
CA VAL A 414 -0.75 10.09 3.41
C VAL A 414 -2.25 10.29 3.16
N GLN A 415 -2.65 11.49 2.74
CA GLN A 415 -4.05 11.78 2.41
C GLN A 415 -4.54 11.00 1.19
N ALA A 416 -3.70 10.82 0.17
CA ALA A 416 -4.02 10.05 -1.02
C ALA A 416 -4.18 8.55 -0.71
N LEU A 417 -3.34 7.99 0.17
CA LEU A 417 -3.49 6.62 0.70
C LEU A 417 -4.82 6.46 1.43
N LYS A 418 -5.14 7.37 2.36
CA LYS A 418 -6.43 7.37 3.08
C LYS A 418 -7.62 7.35 2.11
N ALA A 419 -7.56 8.16 1.06
CA ALA A 419 -8.67 8.30 0.10
C ALA A 419 -8.84 7.08 -0.83
N ASN A 420 -7.74 6.48 -1.29
CA ASN A 420 -7.79 5.47 -2.36
C ASN A 420 -7.57 4.03 -1.87
N LEU A 421 -6.93 3.86 -0.71
CA LEU A 421 -6.68 2.57 -0.05
C LEU A 421 -6.98 2.63 1.46
N PRO A 422 -8.24 2.90 1.87
CA PRO A 422 -8.63 3.09 3.28
C PRO A 422 -8.48 1.85 4.18
N SER A 423 -8.10 0.70 3.60
CA SER A 423 -7.73 -0.51 4.35
C SER A 423 -6.43 -0.33 5.12
N ILE A 424 -5.53 0.55 4.68
CA ILE A 424 -4.29 0.85 5.40
C ILE A 424 -4.62 1.50 6.74
N LYS A 425 -4.17 0.85 7.82
CA LYS A 425 -4.28 1.28 9.21
C LYS A 425 -2.92 1.62 9.81
N TYR A 426 -1.84 0.99 9.35
CA TYR A 426 -0.52 1.14 9.94
C TYR A 426 0.46 1.78 8.94
N MET A 427 1.03 2.92 9.32
CA MET A 427 2.06 3.62 8.56
C MET A 427 3.43 3.22 9.08
N CYS A 428 4.17 2.50 8.24
CA CYS A 428 5.45 1.89 8.59
C CYS A 428 6.63 2.66 7.96
N SER A 429 6.72 3.97 8.23
CA SER A 429 7.84 4.82 7.79
C SER A 429 9.04 4.69 8.74
N VAL A 430 9.75 5.76 9.11
CA VAL A 430 10.97 5.70 9.96
C VAL A 430 10.83 6.47 11.28
N TYR A 431 11.42 5.91 12.34
CA TYR A 431 11.30 6.43 13.71
C TYR A 431 12.12 7.71 13.91
N THR A 432 13.29 7.79 13.28
CA THR A 432 14.20 8.94 13.26
C THR A 432 14.07 9.72 11.92
N GLY A 433 14.81 10.82 11.76
CA GLY A 433 14.79 11.64 10.54
C GLY A 433 13.84 12.84 10.62
N GLU A 434 13.48 13.41 9.47
CA GLU A 434 12.67 14.63 9.37
C GLU A 434 11.19 14.31 9.19
N LYS A 435 10.31 14.98 9.95
CA LYS A 435 8.87 14.70 9.99
C LYS A 435 8.18 14.98 8.65
N GLU A 436 8.57 16.05 7.98
CA GLU A 436 8.04 16.51 6.70
C GLU A 436 8.32 15.50 5.59
N MET A 437 9.45 14.79 5.70
CA MET A 437 9.92 13.79 4.74
C MET A 437 9.52 12.36 5.11
N GLY A 438 8.58 12.16 6.03
CA GLY A 438 8.07 10.84 6.43
C GLY A 438 8.81 10.19 7.61
N GLY A 439 9.84 10.83 8.14
CA GLY A 439 10.54 10.42 9.37
C GLY A 439 9.93 10.98 10.65
N ASP A 440 10.71 10.94 11.72
CA ASP A 440 10.31 11.36 13.08
C ASP A 440 8.96 10.79 13.53
N ARG A 441 8.56 9.62 13.05
CA ARG A 441 7.27 9.01 13.43
C ARG A 441 7.34 8.40 14.82
N GLU A 442 6.19 8.34 15.47
CA GLU A 442 5.98 7.78 16.80
C GLU A 442 5.01 6.59 16.70
N TYR A 443 4.97 5.72 17.71
CA TYR A 443 3.93 4.71 17.86
C TYR A 443 2.65 5.36 18.40
N GLU A 444 2.03 6.19 17.56
CA GLU A 444 0.90 7.06 17.88
C GLU A 444 0.00 7.25 16.64
N PRO A 445 -1.20 7.85 16.75
CA PRO A 445 -1.99 8.20 15.58
C PRO A 445 -1.17 8.99 14.56
N GLU A 446 -1.26 8.63 13.29
CA GLU A 446 -0.46 9.26 12.23
C GLU A 446 -0.79 10.76 12.14
N PRO A 447 0.19 11.67 12.26
CA PRO A 447 -0.03 13.12 12.31
C PRO A 447 -0.85 13.70 11.17
N TYR A 448 -0.78 13.11 9.96
CA TYR A 448 -1.54 13.60 8.80
C TYR A 448 -2.87 12.88 8.56
N ALA A 449 -3.14 11.77 9.26
CA ALA A 449 -4.37 11.00 9.15
C ALA A 449 -4.63 10.16 10.42
N LYS A 450 -5.36 10.70 11.38
CA LYS A 450 -5.63 10.03 12.68
C LYS A 450 -6.34 8.67 12.58
N ASN A 451 -6.99 8.35 11.46
CA ASN A 451 -7.56 7.01 11.20
C ASN A 451 -6.49 5.95 10.82
N MET A 452 -5.22 6.34 10.85
CA MET A 452 -4.04 5.51 10.68
C MET A 452 -3.15 5.68 11.91
N PHE A 453 -2.27 4.72 12.15
CA PHE A 453 -1.40 4.63 13.32
C PHE A 453 0.04 4.41 12.87
N GLY A 454 0.99 5.14 13.45
CA GLY A 454 2.41 4.98 13.18
C GLY A 454 2.96 3.67 13.76
N PHE A 455 3.67 2.91 12.94
CA PHE A 455 4.42 1.73 13.36
C PHE A 455 5.79 1.74 12.66
N PRO A 456 6.64 2.73 12.98
CA PRO A 456 7.81 3.06 12.18
C PRO A 456 8.98 2.10 12.36
N ARG A 457 9.81 1.97 11.32
CA ARG A 457 11.12 1.30 11.30
C ARG A 457 12.07 1.88 12.35
N VAL A 458 12.65 0.99 13.16
CA VAL A 458 13.65 1.32 14.19
C VAL A 458 15.05 0.94 13.70
N THR A 459 15.23 -0.27 13.14
CA THR A 459 16.52 -0.69 12.55
C THR A 459 16.33 -1.46 11.25
N SER A 460 17.43 -1.67 10.50
CA SER A 460 17.45 -2.47 9.28
C SER A 460 18.80 -3.16 9.02
N GLY A 461 18.76 -4.21 8.20
CA GLY A 461 19.91 -5.00 7.74
C GLY A 461 20.21 -6.25 8.58
N TYR A 462 20.95 -7.21 8.00
CA TYR A 462 21.26 -8.51 8.63
C TYR A 462 22.27 -8.46 9.77
N TYR A 463 22.91 -7.31 9.98
CA TYR A 463 23.80 -7.06 11.10
C TYR A 463 23.49 -5.68 11.70
N LEU A 464 23.75 -5.54 13.00
CA LEU A 464 23.56 -4.28 13.72
C LEU A 464 24.93 -3.72 14.10
N ASP A 465 25.28 -2.58 13.51
CA ASP A 465 26.36 -1.74 14.04
C ASP A 465 26.00 -1.18 15.42
N SER A 466 26.96 -0.54 16.08
CA SER A 466 26.80 -0.07 17.45
C SER A 466 25.66 0.95 17.62
N ASP A 467 25.48 1.85 16.66
CA ASP A 467 24.41 2.85 16.66
C ASP A 467 23.03 2.18 16.52
N LYS A 468 22.87 1.24 15.58
CA LYS A 468 21.63 0.46 15.42
C LYS A 468 21.34 -0.41 16.64
N ARG A 469 22.37 -1.01 17.24
CA ARG A 469 22.24 -1.82 18.46
C ARG A 469 21.75 -0.96 19.63
N TYR A 470 22.34 0.21 19.83
CA TYR A 470 21.87 1.18 20.82
C TYR A 470 20.42 1.59 20.55
N LEU A 471 20.07 2.00 19.33
CA LEU A 471 18.71 2.45 18.99
C LEU A 471 17.66 1.35 19.20
N LYS A 472 17.98 0.10 18.84
CA LYS A 472 17.14 -1.09 19.10
C LYS A 472 16.87 -1.26 20.59
N GLU A 473 17.92 -1.37 21.40
CA GLU A 473 17.78 -1.67 22.83
C GLU A 473 17.17 -0.48 23.60
N SER A 474 17.53 0.75 23.23
CA SER A 474 16.93 2.00 23.70
C SER A 474 15.41 1.99 23.50
N THR A 475 14.96 1.75 22.26
CA THR A 475 13.52 1.76 21.93
C THR A 475 12.77 0.62 22.62
N TYR A 476 13.37 -0.57 22.67
CA TYR A 476 12.76 -1.73 23.32
C TYR A 476 12.61 -1.51 24.82
N LEU A 477 13.56 -0.83 25.49
CA LEU A 477 13.51 -0.58 26.92
C LEU A 477 12.23 0.15 27.37
N PHE A 478 11.82 1.21 26.67
CA PHE A 478 10.63 2.00 27.06
C PHE A 478 9.33 1.63 26.34
N THR A 479 9.37 0.79 25.30
CA THR A 479 8.16 0.37 24.56
C THR A 479 7.90 -1.14 24.57
N GLY A 480 8.95 -1.95 24.67
CA GLY A 480 8.94 -3.37 24.35
C GLY A 480 8.69 -3.67 22.87
N ILE A 481 9.06 -2.77 21.95
CA ILE A 481 8.85 -2.91 20.51
C ILE A 481 10.20 -2.95 19.79
N TRP A 482 10.37 -3.92 18.90
CA TRP A 482 11.45 -3.92 17.91
C TRP A 482 10.89 -4.15 16.49
N SER A 483 10.84 -3.11 15.68
CA SER A 483 10.50 -3.18 14.25
C SER A 483 11.78 -3.16 13.41
N HIS A 484 12.03 -4.24 12.67
CA HIS A 484 13.29 -4.46 11.96
C HIS A 484 13.07 -4.83 10.50
N PHE A 485 13.84 -4.24 9.60
CA PHE A 485 13.65 -4.40 8.16
C PHE A 485 14.85 -5.06 7.51
N ILE A 486 14.60 -6.09 6.71
CA ILE A 486 15.62 -6.78 5.93
C ILE A 486 15.17 -6.87 4.47
N HIS A 487 16.13 -6.88 3.56
CA HIS A 487 15.85 -6.87 2.12
C HIS A 487 16.72 -7.92 1.40
N PRO A 488 16.21 -8.67 0.41
CA PRO A 488 17.00 -9.66 -0.32
C PRO A 488 18.28 -9.08 -0.96
N ASP A 489 18.17 -7.88 -1.54
CA ASP A 489 19.32 -7.19 -2.15
C ASP A 489 20.37 -6.61 -1.20
N ASP A 490 20.15 -6.63 0.13
CA ASP A 490 21.15 -6.13 1.09
C ASP A 490 22.50 -6.82 0.87
N VAL A 491 22.49 -8.11 0.50
CA VAL A 491 23.70 -8.91 0.27
C VAL A 491 24.61 -8.35 -0.83
N TYR A 492 24.04 -7.70 -1.85
CA TYR A 492 24.78 -7.19 -3.01
C TYR A 492 25.39 -5.80 -2.80
N GLN A 493 25.01 -5.08 -1.73
CA GLN A 493 25.38 -3.68 -1.49
C GLN A 493 26.73 -3.56 -0.79
N ILE A 494 27.76 -4.11 -1.43
CA ILE A 494 29.16 -4.11 -0.98
C ILE A 494 29.93 -2.87 -1.46
N PRO A 495 31.05 -2.48 -0.81
CA PRO A 495 31.90 -1.34 -1.19
C PRO A 495 32.66 -1.52 -2.52
N ASP A 496 31.94 -1.67 -3.62
CA ASP A 496 32.49 -1.75 -4.98
C ASP A 496 32.05 -0.56 -5.85
N GLU A 497 32.79 -0.30 -6.94
CA GLU A 497 32.49 0.81 -7.86
C GLU A 497 31.09 0.67 -8.49
N SER A 498 30.60 -0.56 -8.68
CA SER A 498 29.29 -0.82 -9.30
C SER A 498 28.12 -0.38 -8.43
N ASN A 499 28.31 -0.32 -7.10
CA ASN A 499 27.32 0.12 -6.13
C ASN A 499 27.43 1.61 -5.78
N SER A 500 28.46 2.31 -6.26
CA SER A 500 28.66 3.74 -5.97
C SER A 500 27.46 4.61 -6.40
N LYS A 501 26.82 4.27 -7.53
CA LYS A 501 25.62 4.95 -8.03
C LYS A 501 24.37 4.55 -7.26
N THR A 502 24.19 3.25 -6.98
CA THR A 502 22.97 2.72 -6.37
C THR A 502 22.87 2.99 -4.87
N ARG A 503 23.99 3.20 -4.16
CA ARG A 503 23.97 3.65 -2.75
C ARG A 503 23.54 5.11 -2.59
N GLY A 504 23.69 5.94 -3.63
CA GLY A 504 23.49 7.38 -3.55
C GLY A 504 24.34 8.05 -2.45
N SER A 505 23.67 8.81 -1.57
CA SER A 505 24.30 9.46 -0.42
C SER A 505 24.41 8.56 0.82
N PHE A 506 23.91 7.33 0.77
CA PHE A 506 23.89 6.41 1.91
C PHE A 506 25.17 5.58 2.01
N SER A 507 25.39 4.98 3.18
CA SER A 507 26.42 3.96 3.39
C SER A 507 26.01 2.64 2.71
N TYR A 508 27.00 1.80 2.44
CA TYR A 508 26.79 0.46 1.90
C TYR A 508 25.99 -0.40 2.88
N ARG A 509 24.94 -1.10 2.41
CA ARG A 509 24.12 -1.99 3.25
C ARG A 509 24.85 -3.28 3.65
N ASN A 510 25.90 -3.65 2.91
CA ASN A 510 26.83 -4.75 3.21
C ASN A 510 28.28 -4.25 3.22
N GLU A 511 28.56 -3.25 4.05
CA GLU A 511 29.91 -2.69 4.20
C GLU A 511 30.99 -3.73 4.58
N PRO A 512 30.72 -4.74 5.45
CA PRO A 512 31.71 -5.77 5.78
C PRO A 512 31.98 -6.79 4.67
N GLU A 513 31.25 -6.74 3.54
CA GLU A 513 31.33 -7.72 2.45
C GLU A 513 31.00 -9.14 2.93
N LEU A 514 29.91 -9.30 3.68
CA LEU A 514 29.44 -10.61 4.14
C LEU A 514 28.86 -11.42 2.97
N ASN A 515 29.23 -12.69 2.89
CA ASN A 515 28.53 -13.68 2.07
C ASN A 515 27.13 -13.98 2.67
N TRP A 516 26.28 -14.75 1.99
CA TRP A 516 24.96 -15.12 2.51
C TRP A 516 25.05 -16.13 3.66
N LYS A 517 25.69 -17.28 3.46
CA LYS A 517 25.86 -18.34 4.49
C LYS A 517 27.30 -18.55 4.90
N LYS A 518 28.22 -18.62 3.94
CA LYS A 518 29.63 -18.89 4.22
C LYS A 518 30.26 -17.71 4.98
N ASP A 519 31.34 -17.98 5.70
CA ASP A 519 32.18 -16.90 6.20
C ASP A 519 32.80 -16.14 5.02
N ASN A 520 33.01 -14.83 5.19
CA ASN A 520 33.69 -14.04 4.17
C ASN A 520 35.22 -14.21 4.25
N LYS A 521 35.95 -13.57 3.32
CA LYS A 521 37.42 -13.65 3.26
C LYS A 521 38.12 -13.10 4.52
N LYS A 522 37.42 -12.32 5.34
CA LYS A 522 37.91 -11.75 6.61
C LYS A 522 37.58 -12.65 7.82
N GLY A 523 36.98 -13.82 7.60
CA GLY A 523 36.55 -14.74 8.67
C GLY A 523 35.30 -14.29 9.42
N LEU A 524 34.54 -13.33 8.88
CA LEU A 524 33.27 -12.88 9.46
C LEU A 524 32.13 -13.79 8.98
N LYS A 525 31.22 -14.15 9.89
CA LYS A 525 30.05 -14.99 9.59
C LYS A 525 29.20 -14.39 8.48
N GLY A 526 28.59 -15.25 7.65
CA GLY A 526 27.63 -14.82 6.63
C GLY A 526 26.43 -14.06 7.21
N MET A 527 25.68 -13.37 6.34
CA MET A 527 24.52 -12.56 6.71
C MET A 527 23.44 -13.35 7.44
N LEU A 528 23.03 -14.50 6.91
CA LEU A 528 21.94 -15.30 7.50
C LEU A 528 22.32 -15.82 8.90
N PRO A 529 23.50 -16.46 9.11
CA PRO A 529 23.96 -16.84 10.46
C PRO A 529 24.08 -15.66 11.43
N THR A 530 24.54 -14.50 10.96
CA THR A 530 24.66 -13.29 11.79
C THR A 530 23.30 -12.81 12.25
N PHE A 531 22.31 -12.77 11.35
CA PHE A 531 20.94 -12.36 11.70
C PHE A 531 20.25 -13.37 12.63
N ASP A 532 20.42 -14.67 12.39
CA ASP A 532 19.96 -15.74 13.26
C ASP A 532 20.52 -15.59 14.68
N GLU A 533 21.81 -15.26 14.83
CA GLU A 533 22.42 -14.98 16.13
C GLU A 533 21.81 -13.74 16.83
N ILE A 534 21.49 -12.68 16.08
CA ILE A 534 20.81 -11.50 16.63
C ILE A 534 19.41 -11.87 17.17
N LEU A 535 18.65 -12.67 16.43
CA LEU A 535 17.32 -13.15 16.84
C LEU A 535 17.40 -14.04 18.10
N GLN A 536 18.37 -14.96 18.14
CA GLN A 536 18.63 -15.80 19.31
C GLN A 536 18.98 -14.97 20.55
N ASN A 537 19.89 -14.01 20.41
CA ASN A 537 20.31 -13.13 21.51
C ASN A 537 19.16 -12.25 22.00
N HIS A 538 18.32 -11.74 21.09
CA HIS A 538 17.12 -10.98 21.46
C HIS A 538 16.13 -11.85 22.24
N SER A 539 15.81 -13.05 21.76
CA SER A 539 14.89 -13.98 22.43
C SER A 539 15.41 -14.46 23.79
N LYS A 540 16.73 -14.64 23.90
CA LYS A 540 17.39 -14.99 25.17
C LYS A 540 17.26 -13.87 26.21
N THR A 541 17.37 -12.62 25.77
CA THR A 541 17.27 -11.46 26.67
C THR A 541 15.82 -11.16 27.03
N TYR A 542 14.92 -11.23 26.04
CA TYR A 542 13.51 -10.89 26.16
C TYR A 542 12.62 -12.10 25.83
N PRO A 543 12.59 -13.15 26.66
CA PRO A 543 11.88 -14.40 26.37
C PRO A 543 10.35 -14.26 26.26
N PHE A 544 9.79 -13.11 26.65
CA PHE A 544 8.37 -12.82 26.48
C PHE A 544 8.04 -12.08 25.17
N THR A 545 9.05 -11.69 24.39
CA THR A 545 8.84 -11.09 23.06
C THR A 545 8.12 -12.08 22.14
N LYS A 546 7.28 -11.55 21.25
CA LYS A 546 6.60 -12.33 20.22
C LYS A 546 6.95 -11.78 18.85
N TYR A 547 7.34 -12.67 17.93
CA TYR A 547 7.62 -12.31 16.55
C TYR A 547 6.35 -12.29 15.70
N THR A 548 5.67 -11.15 15.68
CA THR A 548 4.36 -11.00 15.03
C THR A 548 4.40 -10.01 13.89
N ASP A 549 3.50 -10.22 12.93
CA ASP A 549 3.23 -9.29 11.83
C ASP A 549 2.66 -7.94 12.33
N VAL A 550 2.58 -6.95 11.44
CA VAL A 550 2.07 -5.61 11.77
C VAL A 550 0.58 -5.62 12.08
N LYS A 551 -0.20 -6.49 11.44
CA LYS A 551 -1.64 -6.62 11.75
C LYS A 551 -1.87 -6.92 13.23
N GLU A 552 -1.10 -7.84 13.82
CA GLU A 552 -1.18 -8.17 15.25
C GLU A 552 -0.41 -7.16 16.14
N ALA A 553 0.84 -6.83 15.78
CA ALA A 553 1.69 -5.95 16.57
C ALA A 553 1.15 -4.52 16.63
N GLY A 554 0.74 -3.96 15.50
CA GLY A 554 0.17 -2.62 15.39
C GLY A 554 -1.09 -2.46 16.23
N ARG A 555 -1.96 -3.48 16.25
CA ARG A 555 -3.18 -3.48 17.08
C ARG A 555 -2.81 -3.49 18.56
N ARG A 556 -1.91 -4.38 18.97
CA ARG A 556 -1.46 -4.50 20.36
C ARG A 556 -0.79 -3.22 20.87
N VAL A 557 0.03 -2.58 20.04
CA VAL A 557 0.69 -1.32 20.37
C VAL A 557 -0.35 -0.20 20.46
N ALA A 558 -1.24 -0.06 19.47
CA ALA A 558 -2.32 0.92 19.50
C ALA A 558 -3.22 0.77 20.74
N ASP A 559 -3.58 -0.46 21.12
CA ASP A 559 -4.33 -0.74 22.35
C ASP A 559 -3.58 -0.21 23.59
N ILE A 560 -2.28 -0.47 23.72
CA ILE A 560 -1.48 0.03 24.85
C ILE A 560 -1.43 1.55 24.87
N ARG A 561 -1.32 2.21 23.70
CA ARG A 561 -1.34 3.68 23.60
C ARG A 561 -2.69 4.27 23.98
N LEU A 562 -3.79 3.65 23.56
CA LEU A 562 -5.16 4.08 23.84
C LEU A 562 -5.54 3.89 25.30
N ASN A 563 -5.04 2.84 25.95
CA ASN A 563 -5.43 2.49 27.31
C ASN A 563 -4.88 3.47 28.37
N SER A 564 -5.68 3.68 29.41
CA SER A 564 -5.36 4.45 30.61
C SER A 564 -4.89 3.53 31.73
N TYR A 565 -3.89 3.97 32.50
CA TYR A 565 -3.25 3.16 33.54
C TYR A 565 -3.26 3.92 34.87
N LYS A 566 -3.90 3.32 35.87
CA LYS A 566 -3.98 3.87 37.22
C LYS A 566 -2.87 3.31 38.09
N HIS A 567 -2.13 4.20 38.73
CA HIS A 567 -1.10 3.88 39.71
C HIS A 567 -1.68 4.09 41.11
N ASP A 568 -1.64 3.05 41.94
CA ASP A 568 -2.15 3.06 43.31
C ASP A 568 -1.06 2.57 44.26
N VAL A 569 -0.82 3.33 45.34
CA VAL A 569 0.24 3.06 46.33
C VAL A 569 -0.36 2.99 47.72
N ASN A 570 0.00 1.97 48.49
CA ASN A 570 -0.28 1.87 49.93
C ASN A 570 1.01 1.53 50.70
N SER A 571 0.91 1.26 52.01
CA SER A 571 2.06 0.97 52.88
C SER A 571 2.92 -0.20 52.42
N ASP A 572 2.32 -1.20 51.77
CA ASP A 572 2.95 -2.49 51.52
C ASP A 572 3.18 -2.78 50.04
N TYR A 573 2.42 -2.12 49.15
CA TYR A 573 2.37 -2.45 47.73
C TYR A 573 2.28 -1.23 46.82
N TYR A 574 2.91 -1.37 45.65
CA TYR A 574 2.73 -0.51 44.48
C TYR A 574 1.96 -1.32 43.42
N SER A 575 0.85 -0.78 42.92
CA SER A 575 0.05 -1.46 41.91
C SER A 575 -0.28 -0.57 40.72
N VAL A 576 -0.32 -1.18 39.53
CA VAL A 576 -0.66 -0.52 38.28
C VAL A 576 -1.77 -1.32 37.60
N THR A 577 -2.87 -0.66 37.25
CA THR A 577 -4.04 -1.28 36.63
C THR A 577 -4.38 -0.60 35.31
N ASN A 578 -4.48 -1.37 34.23
CA ASN A 578 -5.01 -0.91 32.96
C ASN A 578 -6.55 -0.83 33.05
N LEU A 579 -7.12 0.36 32.91
CA LEU A 579 -8.54 0.63 33.13
C LEU A 579 -9.44 0.21 31.96
N ASN A 580 -8.86 -0.01 30.78
CA ASN A 580 -9.60 -0.22 29.53
C ASN A 580 -9.56 -1.67 29.03
N ARG A 581 -8.76 -2.54 29.64
CA ARG A 581 -8.57 -3.94 29.22
C ARG A 581 -8.82 -4.87 30.40
N ASN A 582 -9.43 -6.04 30.17
CA ASN A 582 -9.67 -7.08 31.19
C ASN A 582 -8.85 -8.37 30.94
N LYS A 583 -7.79 -8.29 30.14
CA LYS A 583 -6.96 -9.45 29.72
C LYS A 583 -5.50 -9.26 30.13
N ASN A 584 -4.67 -10.24 29.81
CA ASN A 584 -3.23 -10.29 30.08
C ASN A 584 -2.49 -9.02 29.64
N GLN A 585 -1.56 -8.59 30.49
CA GLN A 585 -0.66 -7.45 30.25
C GLN A 585 0.76 -7.82 30.66
N ASP A 586 1.72 -7.37 29.86
CA ASP A 586 3.15 -7.53 30.13
C ASP A 586 3.71 -6.22 30.69
N TRP A 587 4.64 -6.34 31.62
CA TRP A 587 5.19 -5.24 32.40
C TRP A 587 6.70 -5.36 32.53
N PHE A 588 7.36 -4.22 32.67
CA PHE A 588 8.70 -4.14 33.19
C PHE A 588 8.71 -3.44 34.54
N VAL A 589 9.63 -3.85 35.41
CA VAL A 589 9.90 -3.18 36.69
C VAL A 589 11.38 -3.29 37.02
N TYR A 590 12.01 -2.15 37.33
CA TYR A 590 13.40 -2.12 37.77
C TYR A 590 13.48 -2.26 39.30
N VAL A 591 14.43 -3.10 39.76
CA VAL A 591 14.76 -3.27 41.19
C VAL A 591 16.27 -3.35 41.37
N SER A 592 16.78 -2.70 42.42
CA SER A 592 18.21 -2.77 42.77
C SER A 592 18.58 -4.15 43.31
N SER A 593 19.87 -4.48 43.30
CA SER A 593 20.36 -5.73 43.89
C SER A 593 20.03 -5.89 45.38
N PHE A 594 19.85 -4.79 46.10
CA PHE A 594 19.48 -4.79 47.52
C PHE A 594 18.03 -5.24 47.75
N GLN A 595 17.12 -4.87 46.84
CA GLN A 595 15.67 -5.06 47.01
C GLN A 595 15.09 -6.19 46.14
N LYS A 596 15.88 -6.72 45.20
CA LYS A 596 15.42 -7.75 44.24
C LYS A 596 14.82 -8.98 44.91
N GLY A 597 15.38 -9.43 46.05
CA GLY A 597 14.92 -10.63 46.77
C GLY A 597 13.45 -10.53 47.16
N LYS A 598 13.06 -9.41 47.79
CA LYS A 598 11.68 -9.14 48.22
C LYS A 598 10.67 -9.23 47.07
N VAL A 599 11.02 -8.70 45.89
CA VAL A 599 10.13 -8.71 44.72
C VAL A 599 10.08 -10.10 44.07
N ILE A 600 11.22 -10.77 43.93
CA ILE A 600 11.30 -12.13 43.36
C ILE A 600 10.53 -13.13 44.22
N ASP A 601 10.73 -13.12 45.53
CA ASP A 601 10.03 -14.01 46.47
C ASP A 601 8.51 -13.82 46.37
N TYR A 602 8.06 -12.57 46.23
CA TYR A 602 6.65 -12.27 46.01
C TYR A 602 6.14 -12.84 44.67
N LEU A 603 6.87 -12.65 43.57
CA LEU A 603 6.47 -13.16 42.26
C LEU A 603 6.41 -14.70 42.25
N GLN A 604 7.39 -15.36 42.88
CA GLN A 604 7.43 -16.82 43.04
C GLN A 604 6.27 -17.34 43.90
N LYS A 605 6.06 -16.75 45.08
CA LYS A 605 4.97 -17.12 46.00
C LYS A 605 3.60 -17.01 45.33
N ASN A 606 3.40 -16.01 44.47
CA ASN A 606 2.15 -15.79 43.74
C ASN A 606 2.10 -16.48 42.37
N LYS A 607 3.09 -17.30 42.01
CA LYS A 607 3.18 -18.04 40.74
C LYS A 607 3.04 -17.14 39.50
N ILE A 608 3.58 -15.91 39.57
CA ILE A 608 3.57 -14.96 38.46
C ILE A 608 4.77 -15.25 37.56
N GLN A 609 4.57 -15.33 36.24
CA GLN A 609 5.67 -15.56 35.30
C GLN A 609 6.57 -14.33 35.21
N TYR A 610 7.88 -14.53 35.36
CA TYR A 610 8.87 -13.46 35.25
C TYR A 610 10.20 -13.93 34.66
N HIS A 611 10.99 -12.97 34.19
CA HIS A 611 12.40 -13.15 33.83
C HIS A 611 13.21 -11.92 34.28
N GLN A 612 14.52 -12.06 34.38
CA GLN A 612 15.43 -11.00 34.87
C GLN A 612 16.42 -10.61 33.79
N ILE A 613 16.61 -9.30 33.62
CA ILE A 613 17.55 -8.70 32.69
C ILE A 613 18.50 -7.82 33.50
N PRO A 614 19.83 -8.00 33.44
CA PRO A 614 20.77 -7.10 34.09
C PRO A 614 20.57 -5.64 33.64
N LEU A 615 20.51 -4.71 34.59
CA LEU A 615 20.44 -3.28 34.31
C LEU A 615 21.05 -2.51 35.49
N HIS A 616 22.01 -1.62 35.24
CA HIS A 616 22.78 -0.93 36.30
C HIS A 616 23.31 -1.93 37.35
N ASN A 617 23.25 -1.57 38.64
CA ASN A 617 23.56 -2.45 39.78
C ASN A 617 22.35 -3.28 40.26
N GLY A 618 21.42 -3.60 39.35
CA GLY A 618 20.16 -4.28 39.66
C GLY A 618 19.67 -5.17 38.52
N VAL A 619 18.36 -5.35 38.45
CA VAL A 619 17.70 -6.10 37.38
C VAL A 619 16.42 -5.40 36.93
N LEU A 620 16.19 -5.41 35.62
CA LEU A 620 14.89 -5.18 35.02
C LEU A 620 14.13 -6.50 34.97
N ILE A 621 13.02 -6.59 35.68
CA ILE A 621 12.18 -7.78 35.73
C ILE A 621 11.05 -7.64 34.70
N GLY A 622 11.01 -8.54 33.72
CA GLY A 622 9.86 -8.69 32.83
C GLY A 622 8.82 -9.60 33.47
N VAL A 623 7.59 -9.10 33.62
CA VAL A 623 6.50 -9.78 34.33
C VAL A 623 5.30 -9.95 33.40
N LYS A 624 4.75 -11.16 33.34
CA LYS A 624 3.52 -11.46 32.58
C LYS A 624 2.39 -11.76 33.55
N THR A 625 1.32 -10.98 33.46
CA THR A 625 0.13 -11.12 34.31
C THR A 625 -1.07 -11.63 33.49
N GLN A 626 -1.91 -12.48 34.08
CA GLN A 626 -3.15 -12.96 33.46
C GLN A 626 -4.29 -11.93 33.54
N LYS A 627 -4.14 -10.94 34.43
CA LYS A 627 -5.08 -9.82 34.60
C LYS A 627 -4.46 -8.54 34.05
N ASN A 628 -5.26 -7.51 33.95
CA ASN A 628 -4.88 -6.16 33.57
C ASN A 628 -4.15 -5.36 34.67
N LYS A 629 -3.67 -6.04 35.73
CA LYS A 629 -3.09 -5.43 36.92
C LYS A 629 -1.79 -6.12 37.33
N ILE A 630 -0.80 -5.33 37.70
CA ILE A 630 0.40 -5.78 38.42
C ILE A 630 0.39 -5.20 39.83
N THR A 631 0.91 -5.97 40.79
CA THR A 631 1.11 -5.53 42.17
C THR A 631 2.46 -6.06 42.61
N ILE A 632 3.30 -5.18 43.14
CA ILE A 632 4.61 -5.53 43.65
C ILE A 632 4.81 -4.95 45.06
N PRO A 633 5.62 -5.59 45.92
CA PRO A 633 5.91 -5.06 47.24
C PRO A 633 6.53 -3.67 47.16
N MET A 634 6.17 -2.79 48.09
CA MET A 634 6.74 -1.45 48.16
C MET A 634 8.23 -1.54 48.45
N VAL A 635 8.99 -0.80 47.66
CA VAL A 635 10.44 -0.63 47.79
C VAL A 635 10.67 0.84 48.10
N SER A 636 10.76 1.19 49.38
CA SER A 636 11.04 2.57 49.79
C SER A 636 11.84 2.59 51.10
N PRO A 637 12.90 3.39 51.19
CA PRO A 637 13.60 3.60 52.45
C PRO A 637 12.72 4.41 53.41
N GLN A 638 12.74 4.06 54.71
CA GLN A 638 12.01 4.82 55.73
C GLN A 638 12.63 6.22 55.90
N ARG A 639 11.79 7.27 55.89
CA ARG A 639 12.25 8.66 56.06
C ARG A 639 13.00 8.83 57.38
N ASN A 640 14.20 9.39 57.33
CA ASN A 640 15.02 9.66 58.50
C ASN A 640 15.31 11.15 58.64
N LYS A 641 14.56 11.82 59.52
CA LYS A 641 14.66 13.27 59.75
C LYS A 641 16.05 13.70 60.26
N PHE A 642 16.75 12.82 60.97
CA PHE A 642 18.12 13.08 61.44
C PHE A 642 19.12 13.14 60.27
N LEU A 643 19.01 12.20 59.33
CA LEU A 643 19.85 12.18 58.13
C LEU A 643 19.63 13.41 57.24
N THR A 644 18.37 13.84 57.06
CA THR A 644 18.05 15.07 56.31
C THR A 644 18.72 16.30 56.92
N ASN A 645 18.67 16.44 58.25
CA ASN A 645 19.32 17.57 58.93
C ASN A 645 20.85 17.55 58.78
N GLN A 646 21.47 16.36 58.79
CA GLN A 646 22.92 16.23 58.55
C GLN A 646 23.30 16.67 57.13
N VAL A 647 22.55 16.23 56.12
CA VAL A 647 22.77 16.62 54.71
C VAL A 647 22.67 18.14 54.54
N LEU A 648 21.67 18.78 55.14
CA LEU A 648 21.52 20.24 55.10
C LEU A 648 22.67 20.98 55.79
N ALA A 649 23.13 20.48 56.94
CA ALA A 649 24.29 21.06 57.62
C ALA A 649 25.58 20.94 56.80
N SER A 650 25.79 19.80 56.11
CA SER A 650 26.91 19.61 55.19
C SER A 650 26.86 20.59 54.02
N TYR A 651 25.68 20.84 53.44
CA TYR A 651 25.50 21.84 52.40
C TYR A 651 25.84 23.26 52.89
N ASP A 652 25.30 23.67 54.05
CA ASP A 652 25.54 25.01 54.62
C ASP A 652 27.02 25.23 54.99
N ALA A 653 27.76 24.17 55.39
CA ALA A 653 29.18 24.24 55.68
C ALA A 653 30.04 24.49 54.43
N LEU A 654 29.67 23.91 53.28
CA LEU A 654 30.41 24.05 52.02
C LEU A 654 30.30 25.47 51.43
N PHE A 655 29.16 26.14 51.63
CA PHE A 655 28.86 27.43 50.98
C PHE A 655 29.41 28.68 51.68
N ASN A 656 29.94 28.55 52.90
CA ASN A 656 30.35 29.68 53.74
C ASN A 656 31.87 29.99 53.72
N LYS A 657 32.66 29.39 52.81
CA LYS A 657 34.10 29.67 52.64
C LYS A 657 34.33 30.78 51.59
N LYS A 658 34.83 31.96 52.01
CA LYS A 658 35.11 33.16 51.18
C LYS A 658 36.33 32.97 50.24
N VAL A 659 36.23 33.47 49.01
CA VAL A 659 37.33 33.66 48.03
C VAL A 659 37.57 35.17 47.84
N ASP A 660 38.84 35.58 47.85
CA ASP A 660 39.34 36.98 47.81
C ASP A 660 40.16 37.17 46.52
N GLN A 661 39.93 38.26 45.77
CA GLN A 661 40.56 38.53 44.46
C GLN A 661 41.49 39.76 44.50
N LYS A 662 42.73 39.61 43.99
CA LYS A 662 43.68 40.65 43.54
C LYS A 662 44.80 39.96 42.73
N GLU A 663 45.51 40.50 41.74
CA GLU A 663 45.51 41.72 40.92
C GLU A 663 46.46 41.42 39.73
N ALA A 664 46.13 41.87 38.51
CA ALA A 664 46.92 41.60 37.30
C ALA A 664 48.05 42.64 37.06
N LYS A 665 49.24 42.16 36.65
CA LYS A 665 50.39 42.99 36.25
C LYS A 665 50.24 43.52 34.81
N LYS A 666 50.61 44.79 34.62
CA LYS A 666 50.70 45.52 33.35
C LYS A 666 51.82 44.96 32.44
N GLU A 667 51.45 44.45 31.27
CA GLU A 667 52.25 44.49 30.04
C GLU A 667 51.51 45.35 29.01
N LEU A 668 52.24 46.01 28.10
CA LEU A 668 51.64 46.78 27.01
C LEU A 668 50.66 45.91 26.23
N SER A 669 49.40 46.31 26.25
CA SER A 669 48.30 45.54 25.67
C SER A 669 48.53 45.32 24.18
N LEU A 670 48.17 44.14 23.69
CA LEU A 670 48.13 43.81 22.27
C LEU A 670 47.34 44.85 21.44
N ALA A 671 46.36 45.52 22.06
CA ALA A 671 45.61 46.63 21.48
C ALA A 671 46.48 47.84 21.10
N GLN A 672 47.49 48.17 21.89
CA GLN A 672 48.40 49.28 21.60
C GLN A 672 49.35 48.93 20.43
N LYS A 673 49.88 47.70 20.39
CA LYS A 673 50.70 47.21 19.26
C LYS A 673 49.93 47.20 17.94
N THR A 674 48.65 46.87 18.01
CA THR A 674 47.76 46.78 16.85
C THR A 674 47.37 48.14 16.29
N ASN A 675 47.12 49.12 17.15
CA ASN A 675 46.82 50.48 16.70
C ASN A 675 48.02 51.13 16.02
N LEU A 676 49.25 50.92 16.51
CA LEU A 676 50.46 51.42 15.86
C LEU A 676 50.66 50.81 14.46
N LEU A 677 50.47 49.48 14.34
CA LEU A 677 50.59 48.79 13.06
C LEU A 677 49.48 49.22 12.07
N ARG A 678 48.26 49.42 12.55
CA ARG A 678 47.15 49.96 11.74
C ARG A 678 47.49 51.34 11.19
N THR A 679 47.99 52.27 12.01
CA THR A 679 48.39 53.59 11.54
C THR A 679 49.46 53.49 10.46
N LYS A 680 50.49 52.65 10.65
CA LYS A 680 51.56 52.42 9.66
C LYS A 680 51.00 51.98 8.31
N LEU A 681 50.09 51.00 8.29
CA LEU A 681 49.48 50.45 7.08
C LEU A 681 48.71 51.50 6.26
N PHE A 682 47.96 52.39 6.91
CA PHE A 682 47.18 53.43 6.23
C PHE A 682 47.98 54.70 5.88
N THR A 683 49.16 54.89 6.46
CA THR A 683 50.08 55.99 6.07
C THR A 683 51.03 55.62 4.93
N SER A 684 51.19 54.32 4.63
CA SER A 684 52.05 53.84 3.54
C SER A 684 51.27 53.71 2.23
N ASN A 685 51.71 54.43 1.19
CA ASN A 685 51.12 54.33 -0.16
C ASN A 685 51.52 53.05 -0.93
N ASN A 686 52.32 52.16 -0.33
CA ASN A 686 52.76 50.91 -0.95
C ASN A 686 52.23 49.71 -0.15
N TYR A 687 51.56 48.79 -0.83
CA TYR A 687 51.07 47.54 -0.26
C TYR A 687 52.26 46.66 0.20
N ASN A 688 52.27 46.28 1.48
CA ASN A 688 53.25 45.38 2.07
C ASN A 688 52.52 44.17 2.68
N GLU A 689 52.68 43.01 2.06
CA GLU A 689 51.98 41.79 2.45
C GLU A 689 52.33 41.32 3.88
N ASP A 690 53.57 41.47 4.32
CA ASP A 690 54.04 41.00 5.63
C ASP A 690 53.49 41.85 6.79
N ASP A 691 53.37 43.17 6.59
CA ASP A 691 52.72 44.06 7.55
C ASP A 691 51.22 43.73 7.66
N TRP A 692 50.55 43.42 6.54
CA TRP A 692 49.15 42.99 6.54
C TRP A 692 48.96 41.59 7.16
N LYS A 693 49.89 40.64 6.98
CA LYS A 693 49.92 39.33 7.68
C LYS A 693 50.09 39.50 9.20
N THR A 694 50.96 40.42 9.60
CA THR A 694 51.16 40.73 11.02
C THR A 694 49.90 41.38 11.59
N TYR A 695 49.26 42.26 10.82
CA TYR A 695 48.03 42.94 11.24
C TYR A 695 46.82 41.99 11.35
N VAL A 696 46.63 41.06 10.41
CA VAL A 696 45.56 40.05 10.49
C VAL A 696 45.76 39.14 11.70
N THR A 697 47.02 38.78 12.00
CA THR A 697 47.38 37.98 13.18
C THR A 697 47.07 38.72 14.48
N TYR A 698 47.42 40.01 14.57
CA TYR A 698 47.12 40.83 15.74
C TYR A 698 45.62 41.05 15.95
N CYS A 699 44.85 41.24 14.88
CA CYS A 699 43.40 41.37 14.93
C CYS A 699 42.72 40.05 15.34
N SER A 700 43.22 38.90 14.87
CA SER A 700 42.77 37.56 15.30
C SER A 700 42.90 37.37 16.80
N TRP A 701 44.08 37.65 17.37
CA TRP A 701 44.35 37.51 18.80
C TRP A 701 43.50 38.45 19.69
N GLN A 702 42.82 39.45 19.12
CA GLN A 702 41.96 40.41 19.84
C GLN A 702 40.47 40.29 19.54
N GLN A 703 40.04 39.31 18.74
CA GLN A 703 38.66 39.21 18.27
C GLN A 703 38.20 40.49 17.52
N LYS A 704 39.10 41.08 16.72
CA LYS A 704 38.87 42.30 15.90
C LYS A 704 38.83 41.98 14.40
N GLU A 705 38.36 40.80 14.02
CA GLU A 705 38.31 40.33 12.63
C GLU A 705 37.45 41.26 11.75
N LYS A 706 36.33 41.76 12.28
CA LYS A 706 35.46 42.71 11.55
C LYS A 706 36.18 44.02 11.20
N GLN A 707 37.03 44.52 12.11
CA GLN A 707 37.81 45.73 11.89
C GLN A 707 38.84 45.50 10.79
N PHE A 708 39.54 44.37 10.82
CA PHE A 708 40.49 44.01 9.77
C PHE A 708 39.84 43.97 8.38
N TRP A 709 38.68 43.30 8.25
CA TRP A 709 38.00 43.19 6.95
C TRP A 709 37.51 44.54 6.44
N TYR A 710 37.03 45.43 7.33
CA TYR A 710 36.69 46.81 6.97
C TYR A 710 37.91 47.59 6.49
N ASP A 711 39.05 47.44 7.17
CA ASP A 711 40.29 48.13 6.85
C ASP A 711 40.88 47.66 5.52
N LEU A 712 40.88 46.35 5.26
CA LEU A 712 41.32 45.78 3.98
C LEU A 712 40.41 46.23 2.82
N ASP A 713 39.08 46.30 3.05
CA ASP A 713 38.12 46.79 2.05
C ASP A 713 38.34 48.29 1.74
N THR A 714 38.58 49.09 2.78
CA THR A 714 38.89 50.53 2.65
C THR A 714 40.18 50.73 1.85
N TYR A 715 41.25 50.04 2.23
CA TYR A 715 42.54 50.12 1.55
C TYR A 715 42.46 49.66 0.08
N PHE A 716 41.70 48.59 -0.21
CA PHE A 716 41.47 48.14 -1.57
C PHE A 716 40.70 49.16 -2.42
N ASN A 717 39.69 49.85 -1.86
CA ASN A 717 38.91 50.81 -2.63
C ASN A 717 39.76 52.02 -3.09
N GLU A 718 40.80 52.36 -2.33
CA GLU A 718 41.74 53.45 -2.63
C GLU A 718 42.83 53.00 -3.63
N ASN A 719 43.22 51.72 -3.65
CA ASN A 719 44.40 51.25 -4.39
C ASN A 719 44.12 50.24 -5.53
N LYS A 720 42.94 49.59 -5.57
CA LYS A 720 42.41 48.67 -6.62
C LYS A 720 43.43 47.80 -7.37
N GLN A 721 44.33 47.16 -6.65
CA GLN A 721 45.35 46.24 -7.19
C GLN A 721 44.95 44.77 -7.05
N PHE A 722 45.41 43.93 -7.99
CA PHE A 722 45.15 42.50 -7.98
C PHE A 722 45.76 41.81 -6.74
N GLU A 723 46.95 42.24 -6.34
CA GLU A 723 47.72 41.73 -5.20
C GLU A 723 46.95 41.89 -3.88
N ILE A 724 46.28 43.03 -3.70
CA ILE A 724 45.44 43.33 -2.53
C ILE A 724 44.18 42.44 -2.54
N ALA A 725 43.54 42.28 -3.71
CA ALA A 725 42.41 41.37 -3.83
C ALA A 725 42.83 39.91 -3.59
N ASN A 726 44.01 39.50 -4.04
CA ASN A 726 44.55 38.16 -3.86
C ASN A 726 44.91 37.87 -2.39
N PHE A 727 45.40 38.87 -1.66
CA PHE A 727 45.71 38.75 -0.24
C PHE A 727 44.51 38.38 0.65
N SER A 728 43.29 38.67 0.20
CA SER A 728 42.08 38.27 0.94
C SER A 728 42.01 36.76 1.22
N ASP A 729 42.53 35.91 0.34
CA ASP A 729 42.59 34.46 0.57
C ASP A 729 43.62 34.11 1.65
N GLU A 730 44.75 34.82 1.68
CA GLU A 730 45.80 34.62 2.68
C GLU A 730 45.32 35.05 4.06
N ALA A 731 44.65 36.20 4.16
CA ALA A 731 44.02 36.67 5.40
C ALA A 731 42.93 35.72 5.90
N ALA A 732 42.14 35.13 4.99
CA ALA A 732 41.09 34.18 5.34
C ALA A 732 41.62 32.87 5.95
N LYS A 733 42.88 32.49 5.71
CA LYS A 733 43.51 31.35 6.40
C LYS A 733 43.66 31.57 7.90
N THR A 734 43.74 32.84 8.34
CA THR A 734 43.95 33.20 9.75
C THR A 734 42.65 33.54 10.47
N ILE A 735 41.76 34.33 9.87
CA ILE A 735 40.57 34.87 10.56
C ILE A 735 39.23 34.48 9.92
N TRP A 736 39.25 33.63 8.88
CA TRP A 736 38.08 33.28 8.06
C TRP A 736 37.41 34.50 7.41
N TYR A 737 36.66 34.27 6.33
CA TYR A 737 35.76 35.31 5.82
C TYR A 737 34.58 35.51 6.78
N THR A 738 34.19 36.76 7.03
CA THR A 738 33.06 37.14 7.90
C THR A 738 31.73 36.51 7.50
N ASN A 739 31.53 36.30 6.21
CA ASN A 739 30.36 35.64 5.62
C ASN A 739 30.64 35.30 4.15
N GLU A 740 29.75 34.53 3.54
CA GLU A 740 29.83 34.16 2.12
C GLU A 740 29.84 35.37 1.18
N LYS A 741 29.09 36.44 1.51
CA LYS A 741 29.01 37.65 0.69
C LYS A 741 30.36 38.35 0.58
N ASP A 742 31.14 38.41 1.66
CA ASP A 742 32.48 39.00 1.66
C ASP A 742 33.48 38.13 0.89
N SER A 743 33.45 36.80 1.08
CA SER A 743 34.27 35.88 0.29
C SER A 743 33.97 35.98 -1.22
N ARG A 744 32.69 36.14 -1.57
CA ARG A 744 32.24 36.30 -2.95
C ARG A 744 32.66 37.64 -3.55
N LYS A 745 32.53 38.73 -2.79
CA LYS A 745 32.96 40.09 -3.16
C LYS A 745 34.43 40.11 -3.57
N TRP A 746 35.30 39.49 -2.77
CA TRP A 746 36.73 39.45 -3.05
C TRP A 746 37.09 38.55 -4.24
N LEU A 747 36.43 37.40 -4.44
CA LEU A 747 36.64 36.58 -5.63
C LEU A 747 36.22 37.29 -6.92
N VAL A 748 35.11 38.05 -6.91
CA VAL A 748 34.70 38.87 -8.06
C VAL A 748 35.78 39.90 -8.39
N ARG A 749 36.30 40.62 -7.40
CA ARG A 749 37.38 41.61 -7.57
C ARG A 749 38.64 40.98 -8.16
N LYS A 750 39.06 39.80 -7.67
CA LYS A 750 40.19 39.02 -8.24
C LYS A 750 39.94 38.65 -9.71
N THR A 751 38.70 38.24 -10.04
CA THR A 751 38.31 37.85 -11.40
C THR A 751 38.32 39.04 -12.37
N GLU A 752 37.88 40.22 -11.92
CA GLU A 752 37.82 41.44 -12.72
C GLU A 752 39.21 42.04 -12.96
N LEU A 753 40.08 42.03 -11.94
CA LEU A 753 41.44 42.57 -11.98
C LEU A 753 42.49 41.54 -12.42
N ALA A 754 42.06 40.35 -12.85
CA ALA A 754 42.98 39.27 -13.23
C ALA A 754 43.93 39.72 -14.36
N PRO A 755 45.26 39.61 -14.18
CA PRO A 755 46.23 40.17 -15.13
C PRO A 755 46.39 39.36 -16.42
N SER A 756 45.82 38.15 -16.50
CA SER A 756 45.85 37.32 -17.70
C SER A 756 44.50 36.64 -17.95
N LYS A 757 44.26 36.28 -19.22
CA LYS A 757 43.06 35.54 -19.64
C LYS A 757 42.94 34.19 -18.93
N ASP A 758 44.06 33.49 -18.70
CA ASP A 758 44.07 32.18 -18.05
C ASP A 758 43.73 32.26 -16.56
N LEU A 759 44.25 33.29 -15.86
CA LEU A 759 43.87 33.56 -14.48
C LEU A 759 42.39 33.94 -14.38
N LYS A 760 41.88 34.76 -15.32
CA LYS A 760 40.46 35.09 -15.38
C LYS A 760 39.58 33.85 -15.57
N ILE A 761 39.97 32.93 -16.46
CA ILE A 761 39.28 31.64 -16.64
C ILE A 761 39.34 30.79 -15.36
N SER A 762 40.50 30.74 -14.69
CA SER A 762 40.68 30.01 -13.43
C SER A 762 39.75 30.53 -12.33
N PHE A 763 39.70 31.85 -12.12
CA PHE A 763 38.83 32.46 -11.11
C PHE A 763 37.34 32.35 -11.45
N ILE A 764 36.96 32.39 -12.73
CA ILE A 764 35.58 32.08 -13.15
C ILE A 764 35.21 30.64 -12.78
N LYS A 765 36.11 29.66 -13.04
CA LYS A 765 35.89 28.27 -12.64
C LYS A 765 35.82 28.10 -11.12
N GLU A 766 36.68 28.79 -10.37
CA GLU A 766 36.64 28.82 -8.90
C GLU A 766 35.32 29.40 -8.39
N TYR A 767 34.86 30.51 -8.97
CA TYR A 767 33.60 31.15 -8.63
C TYR A 767 32.42 30.21 -8.83
N ILE A 768 32.37 29.53 -9.98
CA ILE A 768 31.34 28.53 -10.27
C ILE A 768 31.42 27.38 -9.26
N LYS A 769 32.61 26.84 -8.99
CA LYS A 769 32.80 25.74 -8.03
C LYS A 769 32.34 26.10 -6.61
N LYS A 770 32.60 27.32 -6.15
CA LYS A 770 32.37 27.74 -4.77
C LYS A 770 30.98 28.30 -4.51
N TYR A 771 30.39 29.01 -5.48
CA TYR A 771 29.15 29.77 -5.30
C TYR A 771 27.97 29.27 -6.11
N ASN A 772 28.08 28.10 -6.76
CA ASN A 772 26.96 27.47 -7.41
C ASN A 772 25.92 27.01 -6.37
N SER A 773 24.92 27.87 -6.15
CA SER A 773 23.81 27.65 -5.22
C SER A 773 22.53 28.24 -5.80
N GLU A 774 21.38 27.81 -5.27
CA GLU A 774 20.05 28.27 -5.70
C GLU A 774 19.88 29.80 -5.59
N LYS A 775 20.59 30.44 -4.66
CA LYS A 775 20.54 31.90 -4.46
C LYS A 775 21.32 32.70 -5.52
N ASN A 776 22.21 32.05 -6.28
CA ASN A 776 23.18 32.71 -7.18
C ASN A 776 23.00 32.34 -8.66
N VAL A 777 21.86 31.75 -9.03
CA VAL A 777 21.61 31.18 -10.38
C VAL A 777 21.87 32.15 -11.52
N THR A 778 21.45 33.41 -11.37
CA THR A 778 21.64 34.44 -12.42
C THR A 778 23.12 34.76 -12.64
N ASP A 779 23.90 34.88 -11.57
CA ASP A 779 25.31 35.25 -11.66
C ASP A 779 26.16 34.07 -12.15
N ILE A 780 25.86 32.84 -11.73
CA ILE A 780 26.51 31.63 -12.23
C ILE A 780 26.23 31.42 -13.72
N SER A 781 24.98 31.63 -14.17
CA SER A 781 24.62 31.56 -15.58
C SER A 781 25.39 32.60 -16.42
N LYS A 782 25.52 33.84 -15.93
CA LYS A 782 26.37 34.87 -16.57
C LYS A 782 27.83 34.44 -16.64
N LYS A 783 28.38 33.87 -15.56
CA LYS A 783 29.79 33.42 -15.50
C LYS A 783 30.07 32.22 -16.40
N LEU A 784 29.14 31.27 -16.52
CA LEU A 784 29.22 30.18 -17.48
C LEU A 784 29.13 30.68 -18.92
N LYS A 785 28.27 31.66 -19.20
CA LYS A 785 28.20 32.32 -20.51
C LYS A 785 29.49 33.08 -20.83
N GLU A 786 30.06 33.81 -19.86
CA GLU A 786 31.36 34.48 -19.98
C GLU A 786 32.48 33.47 -20.25
N LEU A 787 32.46 32.31 -19.57
CA LEU A 787 33.41 31.22 -19.79
C LEU A 787 33.33 30.65 -21.22
N VAL A 788 32.11 30.45 -21.75
CA VAL A 788 31.91 30.01 -23.15
C VAL A 788 32.47 31.05 -24.13
N LEU A 789 32.29 32.34 -23.88
CA LEU A 789 32.84 33.40 -24.74
C LEU A 789 34.37 33.46 -24.69
N LEU A 790 34.97 33.25 -23.52
CA LEU A 790 36.42 33.28 -23.34
C LEU A 790 37.11 32.01 -23.85
N ASN A 791 36.44 30.85 -23.75
CA ASN A 791 36.97 29.55 -24.16
C ASN A 791 35.85 28.63 -24.71
N PRO A 792 35.48 28.72 -26.00
CA PRO A 792 34.30 28.07 -26.58
C PRO A 792 34.49 26.57 -26.89
N THR A 793 34.94 25.76 -25.93
CA THR A 793 35.02 24.30 -26.08
C THR A 793 33.65 23.65 -26.03
N SER A 794 33.51 22.45 -26.61
CA SER A 794 32.26 21.66 -26.54
C SER A 794 31.82 21.42 -25.09
N GLU A 795 32.78 21.15 -24.20
CA GLU A 795 32.56 20.99 -22.76
C GLU A 795 31.96 22.25 -22.11
N ASN A 796 32.51 23.44 -22.38
CA ASN A 796 32.00 24.68 -21.80
C ASN A 796 30.61 25.04 -22.33
N LYS A 797 30.34 24.82 -23.63
CA LYS A 797 29.00 25.01 -24.22
C LYS A 797 27.98 24.09 -23.56
N THR A 798 28.34 22.82 -23.39
CA THR A 798 27.50 21.79 -22.75
C THR A 798 27.25 22.15 -21.28
N ASN A 799 28.27 22.57 -20.53
CA ASN A 799 28.13 22.99 -19.14
C ASN A 799 27.20 24.20 -18.99
N TYR A 800 27.28 25.19 -19.89
CA TYR A 800 26.37 26.33 -19.88
C TYR A 800 24.92 25.91 -20.17
N VAL A 801 24.69 25.12 -21.21
CA VAL A 801 23.33 24.66 -21.57
C VAL A 801 22.75 23.75 -20.49
N SER A 802 23.55 22.83 -19.95
CA SER A 802 23.17 21.98 -18.80
C SER A 802 22.76 22.84 -17.61
N TYR A 803 23.55 23.86 -17.26
CA TYR A 803 23.18 24.77 -16.17
C TYR A 803 21.87 25.51 -16.40
N VAL A 804 21.65 26.01 -17.61
CA VAL A 804 20.38 26.68 -18.01
C VAL A 804 19.20 25.70 -17.96
N LEU A 805 19.41 24.44 -18.35
CA LEU A 805 18.37 23.41 -18.35
C LEU A 805 17.93 23.06 -16.94
N TRP A 806 18.87 22.94 -16.00
CA TRP A 806 18.61 22.46 -14.63
C TRP A 806 18.40 23.56 -13.59
N SER A 807 18.61 24.83 -13.93
CA SER A 807 18.44 25.96 -13.01
C SER A 807 17.35 26.95 -13.45
N GLU A 808 16.82 27.74 -12.52
CA GLU A 808 15.82 28.79 -12.77
C GLU A 808 16.47 30.10 -13.26
N VAL A 809 17.01 30.06 -14.48
CA VAL A 809 17.67 31.22 -15.10
C VAL A 809 16.63 32.17 -15.74
N PRO A 810 16.73 33.51 -15.55
CA PRO A 810 15.91 34.46 -16.29
C PRO A 810 16.02 34.27 -17.81
N ASN A 811 14.89 34.26 -18.52
CA ASN A 811 14.80 34.01 -19.97
C ASN A 811 15.25 32.61 -20.43
N LYS A 812 15.29 31.60 -19.54
CA LYS A 812 15.58 30.18 -19.87
C LYS A 812 14.86 29.69 -21.12
N ASP A 813 13.54 29.91 -21.20
CA ASP A 813 12.72 29.52 -22.35
C ASP A 813 13.23 30.12 -23.66
N GLN A 814 13.60 31.41 -23.67
CA GLN A 814 14.11 32.07 -24.87
C GLN A 814 15.50 31.56 -25.27
N ILE A 815 16.35 31.27 -24.27
CA ILE A 815 17.71 30.73 -24.49
C ILE A 815 17.62 29.35 -25.12
N LEU A 816 16.84 28.44 -24.52
CA LEU A 816 16.68 27.06 -25.01
C LEU A 816 15.93 27.03 -26.35
N TYR A 817 14.88 27.83 -26.54
CA TYR A 817 14.13 27.86 -27.80
C TYR A 817 14.97 28.26 -29.02
N ARG A 818 15.91 29.20 -28.83
CA ARG A 818 16.86 29.66 -29.86
C ARG A 818 18.00 28.67 -30.12
N LEU A 819 18.22 27.72 -29.21
CA LEU A 819 19.23 26.67 -29.37
C LEU A 819 18.84 25.77 -30.55
N LYS A 820 19.80 25.48 -31.42
CA LYS A 820 19.61 24.58 -32.58
C LYS A 820 20.18 23.19 -32.26
N PRO A 821 19.47 22.11 -32.63
CA PRO A 821 20.00 20.75 -32.58
C PRO A 821 21.37 20.66 -33.27
N SER A 822 22.38 20.13 -32.58
CA SER A 822 23.73 19.93 -33.14
C SER A 822 24.48 18.82 -32.42
N LYS A 823 25.53 18.29 -33.06
CA LYS A 823 26.38 17.23 -32.48
C LYS A 823 27.11 17.63 -31.19
N ASP A 824 27.27 18.93 -30.93
CA ASP A 824 27.88 19.43 -29.69
C ASP A 824 27.03 19.07 -28.45
N TYR A 825 25.73 18.81 -28.61
CA TYR A 825 24.78 18.60 -27.52
C TYR A 825 24.19 17.19 -27.45
N VAL A 826 24.81 16.19 -28.08
CA VAL A 826 24.30 14.80 -28.07
C VAL A 826 24.05 14.30 -26.64
N THR A 827 24.93 14.64 -25.71
CA THR A 827 24.84 14.27 -24.28
C THR A 827 23.75 14.99 -23.49
N LEU A 828 23.14 16.04 -24.04
CA LEU A 828 22.02 16.79 -23.44
C LEU A 828 20.74 16.70 -24.27
N ALA A 829 20.80 16.06 -25.44
CA ALA A 829 19.71 16.06 -26.41
C ALA A 829 18.45 15.42 -25.84
N LYS A 830 18.61 14.38 -25.00
CA LYS A 830 17.51 13.71 -24.32
C LYS A 830 16.79 14.67 -23.38
N GLU A 831 17.52 15.36 -22.53
CA GLU A 831 16.96 16.22 -21.49
C GLU A 831 16.37 17.51 -22.08
N ILE A 832 16.97 18.03 -23.16
CA ILE A 832 16.39 19.11 -23.96
C ILE A 832 15.09 18.64 -24.65
N THR A 833 15.04 17.39 -25.12
CA THR A 833 13.81 16.82 -25.70
C THR A 833 12.68 16.78 -24.67
N TRP A 834 12.97 16.28 -23.45
CA TRP A 834 12.01 16.27 -22.35
C TRP A 834 11.55 17.68 -21.97
N TYR A 835 12.47 18.64 -21.93
CA TYR A 835 12.13 20.04 -21.68
C TYR A 835 11.11 20.59 -22.70
N PHE A 836 11.33 20.34 -23.99
CA PHE A 836 10.41 20.80 -25.03
C PHE A 836 9.08 20.05 -25.03
N LYS A 837 9.08 18.77 -24.65
CA LYS A 837 7.86 18.00 -24.43
C LYS A 837 7.00 18.65 -23.33
N ASP A 838 7.58 18.98 -22.19
CA ASP A 838 6.86 19.59 -21.06
C ASP A 838 6.33 20.99 -21.40
N LYS A 839 7.07 21.74 -22.22
CA LYS A 839 6.64 23.04 -22.76
C LYS A 839 5.64 22.95 -23.91
N LYS A 840 5.28 21.74 -24.35
CA LYS A 840 4.37 21.45 -25.47
C LYS A 840 4.86 21.97 -26.83
N TYR A 841 6.17 22.13 -26.99
CA TYR A 841 6.79 22.51 -28.26
C TYR A 841 7.18 21.24 -29.05
N TYR A 842 6.16 20.54 -29.58
CA TYR A 842 6.32 19.19 -30.12
C TYR A 842 7.23 19.09 -31.36
N ASP A 843 7.26 20.10 -32.23
CA ASP A 843 8.19 20.11 -33.38
C ASP A 843 9.65 20.19 -32.93
N LYS A 844 9.94 20.97 -31.88
CA LYS A 844 11.27 21.08 -31.28
C LYS A 844 11.64 19.81 -30.54
N MET A 845 10.69 19.24 -29.80
CA MET A 845 10.84 17.95 -29.13
C MET A 845 11.27 16.88 -30.15
N LEU A 846 10.57 16.74 -31.28
CA LEU A 846 10.94 15.78 -32.33
C LEU A 846 12.33 16.06 -32.89
N ALA A 847 12.63 17.32 -33.24
CA ALA A 847 13.94 17.70 -33.80
C ALA A 847 15.12 17.43 -32.85
N TRP A 848 14.94 17.60 -31.53
CA TRP A 848 15.96 17.27 -30.53
C TRP A 848 16.03 15.77 -30.24
N SER A 849 14.90 15.07 -30.33
CA SER A 849 14.85 13.62 -30.16
C SER A 849 15.58 12.85 -31.26
N ASP A 850 15.83 13.48 -32.41
CA ASP A 850 16.54 12.89 -33.54
C ASP A 850 18.07 13.11 -33.46
N VAL A 851 18.55 13.87 -32.47
CA VAL A 851 19.99 14.04 -32.17
C VAL A 851 20.54 12.90 -31.32
N THR A 852 19.68 12.12 -30.67
CA THR A 852 20.04 11.03 -29.75
C THR A 852 19.24 9.77 -30.03
N ASP A 853 19.89 8.61 -29.89
CA ASP A 853 19.25 7.30 -30.00
C ASP A 853 18.60 6.85 -28.66
N GLU A 854 18.73 7.64 -27.59
CA GLU A 854 18.20 7.30 -26.26
C GLU A 854 16.69 7.45 -26.12
N ILE A 855 16.01 8.09 -27.07
CA ILE A 855 14.55 8.25 -27.05
C ILE A 855 13.95 7.31 -28.08
N PRO A 856 13.43 6.15 -27.65
CA PRO A 856 12.90 5.16 -28.58
C PRO A 856 11.62 5.68 -29.26
N ILE A 857 11.35 5.13 -30.46
CA ILE A 857 10.23 5.56 -31.31
C ILE A 857 8.87 5.45 -30.61
N ASP A 858 8.67 4.42 -29.79
CA ASP A 858 7.45 4.21 -29.04
C ASP A 858 7.12 5.39 -28.11
N THR A 859 8.14 5.92 -27.46
CA THR A 859 8.05 7.07 -26.56
C THR A 859 7.65 8.33 -27.32
N LYS A 860 8.24 8.56 -28.51
CA LYS A 860 7.91 9.69 -29.38
C LYS A 860 6.44 9.63 -29.84
N LEU A 861 6.01 8.48 -30.33
CA LEU A 861 4.62 8.25 -30.76
C LEU A 861 3.65 8.42 -29.57
N TYR A 862 3.99 7.88 -28.41
CA TYR A 862 3.17 7.97 -27.21
C TYR A 862 2.98 9.41 -26.73
N TRP A 863 4.04 10.23 -26.72
CA TRP A 863 3.92 11.63 -26.33
C TRP A 863 3.00 12.44 -27.25
N LEU A 864 3.09 12.24 -28.56
CA LEU A 864 2.20 12.92 -29.51
C LEU A 864 0.75 12.44 -29.36
N PHE A 865 0.56 11.15 -29.08
CA PHE A 865 -0.75 10.57 -28.84
C PHE A 865 -1.44 11.15 -27.59
N GLU A 866 -0.73 11.18 -26.45
CA GLU A 866 -1.21 11.78 -25.19
C GLU A 866 -1.49 13.28 -25.33
N ALA A 867 -0.64 13.98 -26.08
CA ALA A 867 -0.84 15.40 -26.41
C ALA A 867 -2.05 15.67 -27.32
N LYS A 868 -2.64 14.61 -27.89
CA LYS A 868 -3.71 14.67 -28.91
C LYS A 868 -3.29 15.37 -30.20
N GLU A 869 -1.99 15.42 -30.48
CA GLU A 869 -1.41 15.97 -31.71
C GLU A 869 -1.48 14.94 -32.84
N TYR A 870 -2.69 14.47 -33.16
CA TYR A 870 -2.90 13.31 -34.03
C TYR A 870 -2.42 13.54 -35.46
N THR A 871 -2.55 14.77 -35.99
CA THR A 871 -2.05 15.13 -37.32
C THR A 871 -0.52 14.98 -37.39
N LEU A 872 0.18 15.48 -36.36
CA LEU A 872 1.65 15.41 -36.27
C LEU A 872 2.11 13.97 -36.01
N LEU A 873 1.41 13.22 -35.14
CA LEU A 873 1.62 11.79 -34.92
C LEU A 873 1.53 10.99 -36.22
N ASP A 874 0.43 11.16 -36.97
CA ASP A 874 0.17 10.43 -38.21
C ASP A 874 1.21 10.79 -39.28
N ALA A 875 1.63 12.06 -39.36
CA ALA A 875 2.68 12.50 -40.28
C ALA A 875 4.07 11.95 -39.91
N TYR A 876 4.45 12.05 -38.63
CA TYR A 876 5.73 11.56 -38.12
C TYR A 876 5.87 10.05 -38.27
N PHE A 877 4.83 9.29 -37.91
CA PHE A 877 4.83 7.84 -38.08
C PHE A 877 4.99 7.42 -39.55
N LYS A 878 4.28 8.09 -40.48
CA LYS A 878 4.40 7.84 -41.92
C LYS A 878 5.81 8.09 -42.43
N GLU A 879 6.43 9.20 -42.02
CA GLU A 879 7.81 9.49 -42.38
C GLU A 879 8.78 8.44 -41.81
N TYR A 880 8.64 8.12 -40.52
CA TYR A 880 9.49 7.16 -39.83
C TYR A 880 9.43 5.76 -40.46
N ILE A 881 8.23 5.23 -40.71
CA ILE A 881 8.05 3.89 -41.25
C ILE A 881 8.46 3.78 -42.72
N SER A 882 8.44 4.89 -43.47
CA SER A 882 8.97 4.94 -44.84
C SER A 882 10.49 4.72 -44.88
N LYS A 883 11.20 5.16 -43.82
CA LYS A 883 12.64 4.96 -43.64
C LYS A 883 12.95 3.62 -42.95
N ASN A 884 12.05 3.12 -42.11
CA ASN A 884 12.21 1.91 -41.30
C ASN A 884 11.09 0.89 -41.53
N PRO A 885 10.94 0.33 -42.75
CA PRO A 885 9.78 -0.49 -43.12
C PRO A 885 9.66 -1.80 -42.33
N THR A 886 10.75 -2.26 -41.70
CA THR A 886 10.82 -3.50 -40.91
C THR A 886 10.57 -3.29 -39.42
N ASP A 887 10.29 -2.06 -38.97
CA ASP A 887 10.00 -1.80 -37.55
C ASP A 887 8.56 -2.19 -37.19
N ASP A 888 8.39 -3.47 -36.86
CA ASP A 888 7.12 -4.06 -36.49
C ASP A 888 6.63 -3.63 -35.10
N LEU A 889 7.53 -3.15 -34.22
CA LEU A 889 7.15 -2.61 -32.91
C LEU A 889 6.45 -1.26 -33.07
N ALA A 890 6.99 -0.35 -33.89
CA ALA A 890 6.36 0.93 -34.21
C ALA A 890 4.98 0.73 -34.85
N LYS A 891 4.86 -0.21 -35.80
CA LYS A 891 3.57 -0.57 -36.42
C LYS A 891 2.55 -1.08 -35.40
N LYS A 892 2.97 -1.97 -34.49
CA LYS A 892 2.08 -2.47 -33.43
C LYS A 892 1.55 -1.34 -32.57
N ILE A 893 2.42 -0.45 -32.12
CA ILE A 893 2.06 0.65 -31.22
C ILE A 893 1.10 1.61 -31.91
N MET A 894 1.38 1.98 -33.16
CA MET A 894 0.49 2.83 -33.95
C MET A 894 -0.88 2.18 -34.19
N SER A 895 -0.93 0.87 -34.45
CA SER A 895 -2.19 0.14 -34.59
C SER A 895 -3.02 0.16 -33.30
N GLN A 896 -2.39 0.02 -32.14
CA GLN A 896 -3.05 0.13 -30.84
C GLN A 896 -3.60 1.55 -30.60
N MET A 897 -2.84 2.59 -30.95
CA MET A 897 -3.29 3.98 -30.87
C MET A 897 -4.50 4.26 -31.77
N TYR A 898 -4.54 3.69 -32.98
CA TYR A 898 -5.73 3.78 -33.84
C TYR A 898 -6.96 3.09 -33.21
N LEU A 899 -6.78 1.94 -32.55
CA LEU A 899 -7.88 1.28 -31.83
C LEU A 899 -8.44 2.15 -30.69
N GLU A 900 -7.58 2.79 -29.91
CA GLU A 900 -8.01 3.70 -28.84
C GLU A 900 -8.77 4.92 -29.40
N ARG A 901 -8.41 5.38 -30.60
CA ARG A 901 -9.13 6.42 -31.36
C ARG A 901 -10.41 5.91 -32.05
N LYS A 902 -10.78 4.64 -31.86
CA LYS A 902 -11.91 3.97 -32.54
C LYS A 902 -11.78 3.90 -34.07
N ASP A 903 -10.55 3.97 -34.59
CA ASP A 903 -10.25 3.85 -36.01
C ASP A 903 -9.80 2.42 -36.34
N PHE A 904 -10.77 1.51 -36.33
CA PHE A 904 -10.52 0.07 -36.53
C PHE A 904 -9.87 -0.24 -37.90
N LEU A 905 -10.24 0.50 -38.95
CA LEU A 905 -9.74 0.25 -40.31
C LEU A 905 -8.24 0.55 -40.43
N ASN A 906 -7.78 1.70 -39.94
CA ASN A 906 -6.36 2.03 -39.97
C ASN A 906 -5.56 1.15 -39.01
N ALA A 907 -6.12 0.80 -37.85
CA ALA A 907 -5.52 -0.18 -36.95
C ALA A 907 -5.29 -1.53 -37.64
N TRP A 908 -6.32 -2.07 -38.31
CA TRP A 908 -6.22 -3.35 -39.02
C TRP A 908 -5.23 -3.27 -40.17
N LYS A 909 -5.27 -2.21 -40.97
CA LYS A 909 -4.37 -2.01 -42.10
C LYS A 909 -2.90 -2.07 -41.68
N ILE A 910 -2.53 -1.37 -40.61
CA ILE A 910 -1.15 -1.38 -40.09
C ILE A 910 -0.78 -2.74 -39.51
N ALA A 911 -1.68 -3.33 -38.72
CA ALA A 911 -1.46 -4.63 -38.08
C ALA A 911 -1.25 -5.76 -39.09
N SER A 912 -2.04 -5.76 -40.17
CA SER A 912 -1.94 -6.75 -41.24
C SER A 912 -0.64 -6.66 -42.05
N ALA A 913 0.06 -5.51 -41.99
CA ALA A 913 1.35 -5.27 -42.64
C ALA A 913 2.57 -5.59 -41.75
N ILE A 914 2.36 -6.07 -40.53
CA ILE A 914 3.42 -6.61 -39.65
C ILE A 914 3.88 -7.96 -40.19
N ASN A 915 5.18 -8.25 -40.10
CA ASN A 915 5.70 -9.55 -40.51
C ASN A 915 5.07 -10.68 -39.67
N SER A 916 4.54 -11.72 -40.33
CA SER A 916 3.91 -12.88 -39.67
C SER A 916 4.83 -13.64 -38.70
N ASN A 917 6.15 -13.52 -38.85
CA ASN A 917 7.15 -14.16 -37.99
C ASN A 917 7.52 -13.29 -36.77
N SER A 918 7.06 -12.04 -36.69
CA SER A 918 7.32 -11.17 -35.54
C SER A 918 6.46 -11.59 -34.34
N LYS A 919 7.00 -11.41 -33.12
CA LYS A 919 6.28 -11.71 -31.87
C LYS A 919 5.05 -10.81 -31.68
N GLU A 920 5.07 -9.63 -32.31
CA GLU A 920 4.03 -8.61 -32.26
C GLU A 920 2.78 -9.01 -33.07
N TYR A 921 2.96 -9.79 -34.15
CA TYR A 921 1.89 -10.19 -35.08
C TYR A 921 0.76 -10.95 -34.38
N GLU A 922 1.07 -12.05 -33.71
CA GLU A 922 0.04 -12.92 -33.10
C GLU A 922 -0.68 -12.26 -31.93
N SER A 923 0.00 -11.41 -31.16
CA SER A 923 -0.61 -10.66 -30.06
C SER A 923 -1.66 -9.69 -30.59
N LEU A 924 -1.30 -8.90 -31.60
CA LEU A 924 -2.18 -7.89 -32.17
C LEU A 924 -3.31 -8.53 -33.00
N ARG A 925 -3.01 -9.63 -33.69
CA ARG A 925 -4.00 -10.42 -34.43
C ARG A 925 -5.09 -10.93 -33.53
N LYS A 926 -4.75 -11.45 -32.34
CA LYS A 926 -5.74 -11.87 -31.34
C LYS A 926 -6.62 -10.72 -30.87
N GLN A 927 -6.02 -9.58 -30.55
CA GLN A 927 -6.75 -8.39 -30.10
C GLN A 927 -7.73 -7.90 -31.18
N LEU A 928 -7.26 -7.70 -32.41
CA LEU A 928 -8.07 -7.22 -33.51
C LEU A 928 -9.16 -8.20 -33.94
N ASN A 929 -8.90 -9.51 -33.89
CA ASN A 929 -9.91 -10.53 -34.18
C ASN A 929 -11.02 -10.55 -33.13
N TYR A 930 -10.73 -10.23 -31.87
CA TYR A 930 -11.74 -10.04 -30.84
C TYR A 930 -12.56 -8.78 -31.12
N GLU A 931 -11.91 -7.64 -31.32
CA GLU A 931 -12.56 -6.35 -31.66
C GLU A 931 -13.38 -6.44 -32.95
N PHE A 932 -12.99 -7.29 -33.91
CA PHE A 932 -13.72 -7.54 -35.14
C PHE A 932 -15.11 -8.15 -34.88
N THR A 933 -15.25 -9.01 -33.86
CA THR A 933 -16.54 -9.68 -33.56
C THR A 933 -17.65 -8.72 -33.16
N ILE A 934 -17.29 -7.52 -32.69
CA ILE A 934 -18.23 -6.48 -32.26
C ILE A 934 -18.40 -5.34 -33.28
N GLN A 935 -17.69 -5.39 -34.42
CA GLN A 935 -17.86 -4.39 -35.49
C GLN A 935 -19.20 -4.55 -36.22
N SER A 936 -19.59 -3.52 -36.98
CA SER A 936 -20.83 -3.54 -37.74
C SER A 936 -20.91 -4.73 -38.72
N LYS A 937 -22.11 -5.29 -38.91
CA LYS A 937 -22.35 -6.41 -39.83
C LYS A 937 -21.90 -6.12 -41.26
N LYS A 938 -22.04 -4.86 -41.70
CA LYS A 938 -21.55 -4.39 -43.01
C LYS A 938 -20.03 -4.58 -43.12
N LEU A 939 -19.29 -4.08 -42.14
CA LEU A 939 -17.84 -4.22 -42.07
C LEU A 939 -17.42 -5.70 -41.98
N GLN A 940 -18.09 -6.48 -41.13
CA GLN A 940 -17.83 -7.92 -41.01
C GLN A 940 -17.97 -8.65 -42.36
N ASN A 941 -19.02 -8.34 -43.12
CA ASN A 941 -19.27 -8.93 -44.44
C ASN A 941 -18.20 -8.52 -45.47
N GLU A 942 -17.74 -7.26 -45.44
CA GLU A 942 -16.66 -6.77 -46.32
C GLU A 942 -15.35 -7.54 -46.10
N PHE A 943 -14.93 -7.73 -44.84
CA PHE A 943 -13.72 -8.47 -44.49
C PHE A 943 -13.81 -9.97 -44.82
N ILE A 944 -14.98 -10.58 -44.63
CA ILE A 944 -15.22 -11.99 -44.99
C ILE A 944 -15.13 -12.16 -46.52
N LYS A 945 -15.76 -11.27 -47.30
CA LYS A 945 -15.69 -11.28 -48.77
C LYS A 945 -14.27 -11.06 -49.29
N ALA A 946 -13.50 -10.18 -48.64
CA ALA A 946 -12.12 -9.89 -48.98
C ALA A 946 -11.15 -11.07 -48.69
N LYS A 947 -11.60 -12.12 -47.97
CA LYS A 947 -10.80 -13.29 -47.58
C LYS A 947 -9.50 -12.92 -46.84
N ASP A 948 -9.53 -11.87 -46.01
CA ASP A 948 -8.36 -11.37 -45.29
C ASP A 948 -7.70 -12.47 -44.43
N ILE A 949 -6.42 -12.74 -44.67
CA ILE A 949 -5.63 -13.78 -43.99
C ILE A 949 -5.33 -13.46 -42.52
N TYR A 950 -5.40 -12.18 -42.14
CA TYR A 950 -5.24 -11.72 -40.77
C TYR A 950 -6.43 -12.13 -39.88
N LEU A 951 -7.61 -12.34 -40.49
CA LEU A 951 -8.80 -12.87 -39.83
C LEU A 951 -8.65 -14.37 -39.55
N PHE A 952 -8.82 -14.80 -38.30
CA PHE A 952 -8.79 -16.21 -37.92
C PHE A 952 -9.94 -16.98 -38.59
N ALA A 953 -9.62 -18.15 -39.15
CA ALA A 953 -10.60 -19.04 -39.79
C ALA A 953 -11.79 -19.33 -38.86
N LYS A 954 -11.54 -19.64 -37.58
CA LYS A 954 -12.60 -19.89 -36.59
C LYS A 954 -13.53 -18.69 -36.36
N VAL A 955 -12.99 -17.46 -36.38
CA VAL A 955 -13.77 -16.23 -36.21
C VAL A 955 -14.60 -15.97 -37.47
N ARG A 956 -14.00 -16.16 -38.64
CA ARG A 956 -14.67 -16.08 -39.94
C ARG A 956 -15.85 -17.05 -40.02
N ASP A 957 -15.62 -18.33 -39.74
CA ASP A 957 -16.63 -19.39 -39.82
C ASP A 957 -17.80 -19.12 -38.86
N SER A 958 -17.51 -18.63 -37.65
CA SER A 958 -18.52 -18.26 -36.65
C SER A 958 -19.41 -17.11 -37.13
N ILE A 959 -18.82 -16.04 -37.67
CA ILE A 959 -19.58 -14.87 -38.16
C ILE A 959 -20.36 -15.21 -39.42
N GLU A 960 -19.75 -15.95 -40.36
CA GLU A 960 -20.42 -16.42 -41.58
C GLU A 960 -21.65 -17.27 -41.23
N ARG A 961 -21.55 -18.13 -40.21
CA ARG A 961 -22.67 -18.94 -39.71
C ARG A 961 -23.81 -18.08 -39.17
N VAL A 962 -23.51 -17.00 -38.43
CA VAL A 962 -24.53 -16.05 -37.95
C VAL A 962 -25.22 -15.36 -39.12
N LEU A 963 -24.46 -14.88 -40.11
CA LEU A 963 -25.00 -14.25 -41.31
C LEU A 963 -25.93 -15.20 -42.10
N ILE A 964 -25.59 -16.48 -42.18
CA ILE A 964 -26.43 -17.51 -42.82
C ILE A 964 -27.73 -17.74 -42.05
N LEU A 965 -27.66 -17.87 -40.72
CA LEU A 965 -28.83 -18.09 -39.86
C LEU A 965 -29.84 -16.96 -39.96
N GLU A 966 -29.36 -15.71 -40.01
CA GLU A 966 -30.20 -14.50 -40.02
C GLU A 966 -30.71 -14.16 -41.43
N GLY A 967 -29.91 -14.35 -42.47
CA GLY A 967 -30.20 -13.80 -43.80
C GLY A 967 -30.76 -14.76 -44.86
N LYS A 968 -30.81 -16.07 -44.61
CA LYS A 968 -31.25 -17.05 -45.64
C LYS A 968 -32.74 -17.40 -45.54
N ASN A 969 -33.39 -17.61 -46.67
CA ASN A 969 -34.72 -18.22 -46.73
C ASN A 969 -34.70 -19.64 -46.15
N SER A 970 -35.84 -20.16 -45.69
CA SER A 970 -35.88 -21.46 -45.03
C SER A 970 -37.15 -22.26 -45.26
N ILE A 971 -37.03 -23.58 -45.11
CA ILE A 971 -38.15 -24.53 -45.05
C ILE A 971 -38.12 -25.17 -43.66
N THR A 972 -39.25 -25.15 -42.96
CA THR A 972 -39.38 -25.73 -41.61
C THR A 972 -40.47 -26.78 -41.62
N PHE A 973 -40.17 -27.98 -41.15
CA PHE A 973 -41.16 -28.97 -40.77
C PHE A 973 -41.24 -29.00 -39.26
N SER A 974 -42.43 -28.86 -38.69
CA SER A 974 -42.62 -28.96 -37.25
C SER A 974 -43.84 -29.80 -36.93
N SER A 975 -43.79 -30.47 -35.77
CA SER A 975 -44.89 -31.29 -35.29
C SER A 975 -45.00 -31.18 -33.78
N VAL A 976 -46.22 -31.00 -33.28
CA VAL A 976 -46.53 -30.86 -31.85
C VAL A 976 -47.57 -31.90 -31.47
N ILE A 977 -47.24 -32.74 -30.50
CA ILE A 977 -48.14 -33.74 -29.92
C ILE A 977 -48.46 -33.29 -28.50
N ASN A 978 -49.75 -33.19 -28.17
CA ASN A 978 -50.21 -33.06 -26.80
C ASN A 978 -50.93 -34.35 -26.41
N THR A 979 -50.66 -34.88 -25.22
CA THR A 979 -51.29 -36.10 -24.73
C THR A 979 -51.93 -35.87 -23.37
N ASP A 980 -53.12 -36.42 -23.17
CA ASP A 980 -53.72 -36.58 -21.86
C ASP A 980 -53.37 -37.98 -21.35
N ARG A 981 -52.36 -38.04 -20.46
CA ARG A 981 -51.68 -39.29 -20.10
C ARG A 981 -51.12 -40.00 -21.35
N ASP A 982 -51.53 -41.24 -21.60
CA ASP A 982 -51.11 -42.04 -22.75
C ASP A 982 -51.94 -41.77 -24.01
N ASN A 983 -53.01 -40.98 -23.92
CA ASN A 983 -53.91 -40.70 -25.05
C ASN A 983 -53.50 -39.42 -25.77
N ILE A 984 -53.41 -39.45 -27.10
CA ILE A 984 -53.14 -38.25 -27.89
C ILE A 984 -54.36 -37.34 -27.84
N ALA A 985 -54.22 -36.14 -27.26
CA ALA A 985 -55.26 -35.12 -27.21
C ALA A 985 -55.26 -34.27 -28.50
N SER A 986 -54.07 -33.96 -29.02
CA SER A 986 -53.92 -33.30 -30.31
C SER A 986 -52.59 -33.62 -30.98
N PHE A 987 -52.58 -33.73 -32.31
CA PHE A 987 -51.36 -33.83 -33.12
C PHE A 987 -51.36 -32.82 -34.26
N GLU A 988 -50.48 -31.83 -34.16
CA GLU A 988 -50.36 -30.72 -35.09
C GLU A 988 -49.09 -30.88 -35.95
N ARG A 989 -49.21 -30.62 -37.25
CA ARG A 989 -48.17 -30.78 -38.26
C ARG A 989 -48.12 -29.52 -39.13
N LEU A 990 -46.95 -28.90 -39.26
CA LEU A 990 -46.76 -27.70 -40.08
C LEU A 990 -45.58 -27.89 -41.03
N ALA A 991 -45.79 -27.49 -42.28
CA ALA A 991 -44.74 -27.29 -43.28
C ALA A 991 -44.71 -25.82 -43.68
N THR A 992 -43.64 -25.12 -43.34
CA THR A 992 -43.50 -23.67 -43.46
C THR A 992 -42.40 -23.29 -44.43
N TYR A 993 -42.68 -22.35 -45.34
CA TYR A 993 -41.66 -21.63 -46.10
C TYR A 993 -41.51 -20.22 -45.53
N SER A 994 -40.29 -19.80 -45.23
CA SER A 994 -39.97 -18.47 -44.71
C SER A 994 -39.01 -17.72 -45.63
N MET A 995 -39.44 -16.55 -46.10
CA MET A 995 -38.64 -15.61 -46.87
C MET A 995 -38.06 -14.51 -45.96
N VAL A 996 -36.77 -14.22 -46.10
CA VAL A 996 -36.08 -13.14 -45.38
C VAL A 996 -35.83 -11.98 -46.34
N THR A 997 -36.20 -10.78 -45.94
CA THR A 997 -35.96 -9.53 -46.69
C THR A 997 -34.58 -8.94 -46.38
N ASP A 998 -34.12 -7.96 -47.16
CA ASP A 998 -32.86 -7.24 -46.91
C ASP A 998 -32.81 -6.53 -45.54
N ASN A 999 -33.98 -6.12 -45.04
CA ASN A 999 -34.14 -5.53 -43.70
C ASN A 999 -34.23 -6.59 -42.59
N LEU A 1000 -34.00 -7.87 -42.90
CA LEU A 1000 -34.11 -9.03 -42.01
C LEU A 1000 -35.51 -9.35 -41.48
N ASN A 1001 -36.56 -8.71 -42.02
CA ASN A 1001 -37.94 -9.13 -41.77
C ASN A 1001 -38.22 -10.49 -42.41
N VAL A 1002 -39.03 -11.31 -41.75
CA VAL A 1002 -39.35 -12.68 -42.15
C VAL A 1002 -40.84 -12.80 -42.46
N HIS A 1003 -41.16 -13.30 -43.65
CA HIS A 1003 -42.51 -13.63 -44.07
C HIS A 1003 -42.63 -15.15 -44.21
N SER A 1004 -43.52 -15.76 -43.46
CA SER A 1004 -43.71 -17.21 -43.41
C SER A 1004 -45.10 -17.62 -43.86
N ILE A 1005 -45.18 -18.63 -44.72
CA ILE A 1005 -46.42 -19.28 -45.15
C ILE A 1005 -46.35 -20.76 -44.77
N SER A 1006 -47.35 -21.25 -44.05
CA SER A 1006 -47.40 -22.62 -43.56
C SER A 1006 -48.63 -23.36 -44.07
N ALA A 1007 -48.45 -24.59 -44.54
CA ALA A 1007 -49.53 -25.58 -44.63
C ALA A 1007 -49.64 -26.29 -43.28
N THR A 1008 -50.85 -26.39 -42.75
CA THR A 1008 -51.13 -26.92 -41.40
C THR A 1008 -52.12 -28.07 -41.47
N ASN A 1009 -51.90 -29.07 -40.63
CA ASN A 1009 -52.84 -30.16 -40.42
C ASN A 1009 -52.86 -30.52 -38.94
N THR A 1010 -54.05 -30.62 -38.34
CA THR A 1010 -54.20 -30.80 -36.90
C THR A 1010 -55.28 -31.83 -36.60
N SER A 1011 -54.90 -32.91 -35.94
CA SER A 1011 -55.81 -33.90 -35.39
C SER A 1011 -56.12 -33.49 -33.95
N VAL A 1012 -57.39 -33.43 -33.55
CA VAL A 1012 -57.80 -33.25 -32.15
C VAL A 1012 -58.77 -34.35 -31.75
N SER A 1013 -58.59 -34.89 -30.56
CA SER A 1013 -59.40 -36.00 -30.05
C SER A 1013 -60.56 -35.53 -29.18
N ALA A 1014 -61.59 -36.36 -29.08
CA ALA A 1014 -62.67 -36.25 -28.12
C ALA A 1014 -62.14 -36.40 -26.67
N LEU A 1015 -62.73 -35.65 -25.75
CA LEU A 1015 -62.41 -35.69 -24.33
C LEU A 1015 -62.82 -37.04 -23.72
N GLN A 1016 -61.93 -37.68 -22.97
CA GLN A 1016 -62.25 -38.97 -22.35
C GLN A 1016 -63.19 -38.81 -21.13
N GLY A 1017 -64.08 -39.79 -20.93
CA GLY A 1017 -65.01 -39.80 -19.80
C GLY A 1017 -66.31 -39.01 -19.99
N ASN A 1018 -66.56 -38.47 -21.19
CA ASN A 1018 -67.79 -37.74 -21.51
C ASN A 1018 -68.45 -38.27 -22.80
N ASN A 1019 -69.69 -38.78 -22.67
CA ASN A 1019 -70.47 -39.37 -23.76
C ASN A 1019 -71.37 -38.36 -24.49
N SER A 1020 -71.11 -37.05 -24.37
CA SER A 1020 -71.87 -36.03 -25.12
C SER A 1020 -71.72 -36.23 -26.63
N VAL A 1021 -72.82 -36.10 -27.37
CA VAL A 1021 -72.85 -36.15 -28.85
C VAL A 1021 -71.97 -35.07 -29.48
N GLU A 1022 -71.69 -34.00 -28.73
CA GLU A 1022 -70.86 -32.86 -29.16
C GLU A 1022 -69.36 -33.11 -29.00
N ASN A 1023 -68.95 -34.25 -28.43
CA ASN A 1023 -67.56 -34.58 -28.12
C ASN A 1023 -67.00 -35.61 -29.12
N VAL A 1024 -66.53 -35.13 -30.28
CA VAL A 1024 -66.06 -35.98 -31.39
C VAL A 1024 -64.66 -35.59 -31.84
N ASP A 1025 -63.90 -36.57 -32.37
CA ASP A 1025 -62.60 -36.32 -32.99
C ASP A 1025 -62.75 -35.40 -34.22
N LYS A 1026 -61.77 -34.52 -34.45
CA LYS A 1026 -61.72 -33.62 -35.62
C LYS A 1026 -60.36 -33.67 -36.29
N GLU A 1027 -60.36 -33.63 -37.62
CA GLU A 1027 -59.16 -33.48 -38.45
C GLU A 1027 -59.25 -32.15 -39.22
N LEU A 1028 -58.31 -31.26 -38.95
CA LEU A 1028 -58.30 -29.89 -39.46
C LEU A 1028 -57.21 -29.71 -40.51
N TYR A 1029 -57.51 -28.94 -41.56
CA TYR A 1029 -56.57 -28.54 -42.60
C TYR A 1029 -56.59 -27.03 -42.75
N GLY A 1030 -55.43 -26.38 -42.82
CA GLY A 1030 -55.38 -24.93 -42.86
C GLY A 1030 -54.12 -24.32 -43.45
N ILE A 1031 -54.15 -23.01 -43.65
CA ILE A 1031 -53.03 -22.20 -44.10
C ILE A 1031 -52.77 -21.12 -43.05
N GLU A 1032 -51.50 -20.92 -42.70
CA GLU A 1032 -51.06 -19.85 -41.80
C GLU A 1032 -50.12 -18.89 -42.52
N TYR A 1033 -50.30 -17.60 -42.26
CA TYR A 1033 -49.32 -16.57 -42.58
C TYR A 1033 -48.78 -15.96 -41.29
N LYS A 1034 -47.46 -15.80 -41.20
CA LYS A 1034 -46.79 -15.17 -40.06
C LYS A 1034 -45.72 -14.19 -40.54
N PHE A 1035 -45.81 -12.97 -40.04
CA PHE A 1035 -44.77 -11.95 -40.18
C PHE A 1035 -43.96 -11.85 -38.88
N GLU A 1036 -42.65 -11.73 -38.99
CA GLU A 1036 -41.73 -11.47 -37.88
C GLU A 1036 -40.72 -10.40 -38.27
N SER A 1037 -40.47 -9.41 -37.41
CA SER A 1037 -39.48 -8.35 -37.70
C SER A 1037 -38.04 -8.86 -37.76
N SER A 1038 -37.75 -9.99 -37.11
CA SER A 1038 -36.45 -10.67 -37.21
C SER A 1038 -36.57 -12.13 -36.80
N ARG A 1039 -35.72 -13.01 -37.37
CA ARG A 1039 -35.60 -14.42 -36.99
C ARG A 1039 -34.91 -14.62 -35.63
N ARG A 1040 -34.20 -13.60 -35.10
CA ARG A 1040 -33.48 -13.68 -33.83
C ARG A 1040 -33.81 -12.51 -32.90
N GLY A 1041 -33.88 -12.82 -31.60
CA GLY A 1041 -33.85 -11.86 -30.50
C GLY A 1041 -32.55 -11.05 -30.53
N ASN A 1042 -32.61 -9.81 -31.02
CA ASN A 1042 -31.49 -8.88 -31.01
C ASN A 1042 -31.68 -7.86 -29.87
N ASP A 1043 -30.73 -6.95 -29.66
CA ASP A 1043 -30.87 -5.82 -28.72
C ASP A 1043 -31.92 -4.76 -29.18
N LYS A 1044 -32.83 -5.16 -30.07
CA LYS A 1044 -33.89 -4.36 -30.66
C LYS A 1044 -35.25 -5.02 -30.40
N LEU A 1045 -36.30 -4.20 -30.32
CA LEU A 1045 -37.66 -4.68 -30.19
C LEU A 1045 -38.02 -5.56 -31.38
N ASN A 1046 -38.40 -6.81 -31.10
CA ASN A 1046 -38.91 -7.73 -32.10
C ASN A 1046 -40.40 -7.92 -31.93
N TYR A 1047 -41.12 -8.02 -33.04
CA TYR A 1047 -42.56 -8.19 -33.04
C TYR A 1047 -42.99 -9.14 -34.15
N HIS A 1048 -44.12 -9.82 -33.92
CA HIS A 1048 -44.71 -10.71 -34.89
C HIS A 1048 -46.23 -10.60 -34.90
N ALA A 1049 -46.81 -10.94 -36.05
CA ALA A 1049 -48.24 -11.09 -36.23
C ALA A 1049 -48.50 -12.35 -37.05
N ARG A 1050 -49.52 -13.13 -36.68
CA ARG A 1050 -49.91 -14.35 -37.38
C ARG A 1050 -51.41 -14.43 -37.55
N THR A 1051 -51.82 -15.03 -38.66
CA THR A 1051 -53.20 -15.37 -38.95
C THR A 1051 -53.25 -16.77 -39.55
N ARG A 1052 -54.18 -17.59 -39.09
CA ARG A 1052 -54.42 -18.95 -39.62
C ARG A 1052 -55.90 -19.12 -39.93
N LEU A 1053 -56.19 -19.78 -41.03
CA LEU A 1053 -57.52 -20.25 -41.39
C LEU A 1053 -57.47 -21.76 -41.51
N GLU A 1054 -58.38 -22.46 -40.86
CA GLU A 1054 -58.46 -23.93 -40.91
C GLU A 1054 -59.91 -24.42 -41.02
N THR A 1055 -60.08 -25.64 -41.51
CA THR A 1055 -61.40 -26.27 -41.70
C THR A 1055 -61.36 -27.76 -41.38
N ASP A 1056 -62.45 -28.27 -40.79
CA ASP A 1056 -62.72 -29.71 -40.65
C ASP A 1056 -63.53 -30.28 -41.84
N ARG A 1057 -63.64 -29.49 -42.93
CA ARG A 1057 -64.48 -29.67 -44.14
C ARG A 1057 -65.93 -29.25 -43.99
N GLU A 1058 -66.44 -29.12 -42.77
CA GLU A 1058 -67.82 -28.70 -42.49
C GLU A 1058 -67.89 -27.25 -41.99
N ASN A 1059 -66.94 -26.88 -41.13
CA ASN A 1059 -66.85 -25.61 -40.44
C ASN A 1059 -65.49 -24.94 -40.73
N TYR A 1060 -65.45 -23.63 -40.52
CA TYR A 1060 -64.24 -22.81 -40.69
C TYR A 1060 -63.86 -22.17 -39.36
N PHE A 1061 -62.58 -22.22 -39.05
CA PHE A 1061 -62.01 -21.66 -37.82
C PHE A 1061 -60.84 -20.73 -38.17
N TYR A 1062 -60.61 -19.76 -37.29
CA TYR A 1062 -59.55 -18.78 -37.47
C TYR A 1062 -58.68 -18.68 -36.22
N HIS A 1063 -57.41 -18.35 -36.43
CA HIS A 1063 -56.49 -18.00 -35.36
C HIS A 1063 -55.89 -16.65 -35.68
N VAL A 1064 -55.81 -15.78 -34.68
CA VAL A 1064 -55.12 -14.49 -34.78
C VAL A 1064 -54.17 -14.38 -33.61
N GLY A 1065 -52.91 -14.05 -33.87
CA GLY A 1065 -51.93 -13.86 -32.82
C GLY A 1065 -51.00 -12.70 -33.10
N ALA A 1066 -50.56 -12.02 -32.06
CA ALA A 1066 -49.54 -11.00 -32.13
C ALA A 1066 -48.65 -11.09 -30.89
N GLY A 1067 -47.37 -10.73 -31.04
CA GLY A 1067 -46.46 -10.76 -29.91
C GLY A 1067 -45.27 -9.84 -30.09
N VAL A 1068 -44.70 -9.45 -28.97
CA VAL A 1068 -43.51 -8.61 -28.88
C VAL A 1068 -42.51 -9.25 -27.93
N ASN A 1069 -41.22 -9.14 -28.25
CA ASN A 1069 -40.15 -9.52 -27.33
C ASN A 1069 -38.99 -8.53 -27.40
N TYR A 1070 -38.29 -8.39 -26.28
CA TYR A 1070 -37.18 -7.48 -26.14
C TYR A 1070 -36.13 -8.06 -25.20
N ASN A 1071 -34.86 -7.94 -25.60
CA ASN A 1071 -33.71 -8.42 -24.85
C ASN A 1071 -32.80 -7.24 -24.49
N VAL A 1072 -32.51 -7.04 -23.20
CA VAL A 1072 -31.61 -5.99 -22.70
C VAL A 1072 -30.71 -6.56 -21.62
N ASP A 1073 -29.40 -6.52 -21.89
CA ASP A 1073 -28.35 -6.99 -21.01
C ASP A 1073 -28.59 -8.45 -20.55
N ASN A 1074 -29.10 -8.61 -19.33
CA ASN A 1074 -29.39 -9.88 -18.68
C ASN A 1074 -30.90 -10.09 -18.44
N THR A 1075 -31.76 -9.40 -19.19
CA THR A 1075 -33.21 -9.44 -19.03
C THR A 1075 -33.89 -9.68 -20.38
N PHE A 1076 -34.72 -10.71 -20.47
CA PHE A 1076 -35.58 -10.98 -21.62
C PHE A 1076 -37.04 -10.81 -21.20
N ILE A 1077 -37.83 -10.11 -22.01
CA ILE A 1077 -39.26 -9.91 -21.77
C ILE A 1077 -40.01 -10.19 -23.06
N SER A 1078 -41.11 -10.93 -22.98
CA SER A 1078 -42.03 -11.11 -24.09
C SER A 1078 -43.49 -11.02 -23.65
N ALA A 1079 -44.33 -10.50 -24.54
CA ALA A 1079 -45.77 -10.47 -24.39
C ALA A 1079 -46.41 -11.05 -25.66
N GLU A 1080 -47.40 -11.91 -25.48
CA GLU A 1080 -48.14 -12.56 -26.56
C GLU A 1080 -49.65 -12.41 -26.35
N TYR A 1081 -50.37 -12.23 -27.44
CA TYR A 1081 -51.83 -12.26 -27.50
C TYR A 1081 -52.25 -13.24 -28.59
N GLU A 1082 -53.19 -14.12 -28.28
CA GLU A 1082 -53.70 -15.13 -29.21
C GLU A 1082 -55.20 -15.32 -29.05
N VAL A 1083 -55.91 -15.41 -30.17
CA VAL A 1083 -57.31 -15.81 -30.26
C VAL A 1083 -57.36 -17.05 -31.15
N ALA A 1084 -57.78 -18.18 -30.58
CA ALA A 1084 -57.88 -19.46 -31.29
C ALA A 1084 -58.94 -20.36 -30.65
N PRO A 1085 -59.53 -21.32 -31.39
CA PRO A 1085 -60.38 -22.36 -30.79
C PRO A 1085 -59.61 -23.13 -29.71
N VAL A 1086 -60.30 -23.55 -28.64
CA VAL A 1086 -59.69 -24.46 -27.67
C VAL A 1086 -59.43 -25.80 -28.34
N LYS A 1087 -58.21 -26.32 -28.23
CA LYS A 1087 -57.74 -27.50 -28.97
C LYS A 1087 -58.28 -28.84 -28.42
N ASN A 1088 -59.57 -29.07 -28.53
CA ASN A 1088 -60.22 -30.37 -28.27
C ASN A 1088 -61.53 -30.53 -29.08
N GLY A 1089 -61.99 -31.76 -29.25
CA GLY A 1089 -63.18 -32.06 -30.07
C GLY A 1089 -64.47 -31.34 -29.65
N ALA A 1090 -64.72 -31.22 -28.35
CA ALA A 1090 -65.91 -30.56 -27.81
C ALA A 1090 -65.92 -29.05 -28.09
N ALA A 1091 -64.79 -28.39 -27.94
CA ALA A 1091 -64.66 -26.95 -28.15
C ALA A 1091 -64.74 -26.55 -29.63
N TYR A 1092 -64.16 -27.36 -30.53
CA TYR A 1092 -64.32 -27.14 -31.97
C TYR A 1092 -65.79 -27.30 -32.41
N THR A 1093 -66.50 -28.29 -31.87
CA THR A 1093 -67.93 -28.48 -32.16
C THR A 1093 -68.80 -27.34 -31.60
N LYS A 1094 -68.42 -26.80 -30.44
CA LYS A 1094 -69.12 -25.69 -29.77
C LYS A 1094 -68.68 -24.28 -30.20
N ASN A 1095 -67.72 -24.16 -31.11
CA ASN A 1095 -67.09 -22.88 -31.47
C ASN A 1095 -66.58 -22.11 -30.23
N ILE A 1096 -65.94 -22.81 -29.29
CA ILE A 1096 -65.37 -22.18 -28.09
C ILE A 1096 -63.98 -21.65 -28.40
N TYR A 1097 -63.85 -20.33 -28.37
CA TYR A 1097 -62.60 -19.60 -28.59
C TYR A 1097 -61.95 -19.21 -27.26
N LYS A 1098 -60.62 -19.31 -27.22
CA LYS A 1098 -59.77 -18.83 -26.15
C LYS A 1098 -59.02 -17.58 -26.60
N ASN A 1099 -59.21 -16.50 -25.85
CA ASN A 1099 -58.43 -15.27 -25.93
C ASN A 1099 -57.36 -15.34 -24.84
N LYS A 1100 -56.12 -15.60 -25.23
CA LYS A 1100 -54.98 -15.77 -24.35
C LYS A 1100 -54.11 -14.52 -24.38
N VAL A 1101 -53.73 -14.02 -23.21
CA VAL A 1101 -52.65 -13.04 -23.00
C VAL A 1101 -51.56 -13.70 -22.17
N GLY A 1102 -50.34 -13.75 -22.69
CA GLY A 1102 -49.17 -14.28 -21.99
C GLY A 1102 -48.09 -13.22 -21.81
N ILE A 1103 -47.52 -13.12 -20.62
CA ILE A 1103 -46.36 -12.27 -20.30
C ILE A 1103 -45.27 -13.16 -19.71
N TYR A 1104 -44.09 -13.14 -20.32
CA TYR A 1104 -42.91 -13.86 -19.84
C TYR A 1104 -41.78 -12.87 -19.57
N ALA A 1105 -41.11 -13.03 -18.44
CA ALA A 1105 -39.93 -12.26 -18.09
C ALA A 1105 -38.86 -13.16 -17.49
N GLU A 1106 -37.64 -13.06 -17.98
CA GLU A 1106 -36.47 -13.75 -17.47
C GLU A 1106 -35.39 -12.74 -17.10
N LYS A 1107 -34.79 -12.88 -15.91
CA LYS A 1107 -33.70 -12.03 -15.45
C LYS A 1107 -32.56 -12.85 -14.84
N ASN A 1108 -31.35 -12.59 -15.32
CA ASN A 1108 -30.12 -13.18 -14.80
C ASN A 1108 -29.31 -12.17 -13.97
N PHE A 1109 -29.14 -12.44 -12.68
CA PHE A 1109 -28.44 -11.58 -11.73
C PHE A 1109 -26.94 -11.92 -11.66
N LYS A 1110 -26.16 -11.50 -12.67
CA LYS A 1110 -24.67 -11.57 -12.70
C LYS A 1110 -24.12 -12.93 -12.23
N ASN A 1111 -24.68 -14.02 -12.73
CA ASN A 1111 -24.31 -15.42 -12.41
C ASN A 1111 -24.56 -15.86 -10.96
N LYS A 1112 -25.43 -15.17 -10.21
CA LYS A 1112 -25.82 -15.55 -8.85
C LYS A 1112 -27.23 -16.11 -8.76
N LEU A 1113 -28.16 -15.71 -9.62
CA LEU A 1113 -29.56 -16.15 -9.57
C LEU A 1113 -30.20 -15.93 -10.95
N ASN A 1114 -30.97 -16.90 -11.44
CA ASN A 1114 -31.85 -16.73 -12.59
C ASN A 1114 -33.30 -16.78 -12.11
N ALA A 1115 -34.09 -15.79 -12.51
CA ALA A 1115 -35.50 -15.68 -12.15
C ALA A 1115 -36.34 -15.63 -13.42
N ILE A 1116 -37.35 -16.49 -13.50
CA ILE A 1116 -38.32 -16.57 -14.59
C ILE A 1116 -39.71 -16.33 -14.01
N ALA A 1117 -40.44 -15.39 -14.57
CA ALA A 1117 -41.83 -15.11 -14.24
C ALA A 1117 -42.69 -15.28 -15.50
N TYR A 1118 -43.82 -15.98 -15.35
CA TYR A 1118 -44.79 -16.17 -16.42
C TYR A 1118 -46.20 -15.90 -15.90
N VAL A 1119 -46.97 -15.09 -16.63
CA VAL A 1119 -48.38 -14.80 -16.32
C VAL A 1119 -49.21 -15.06 -17.57
N GLU A 1120 -50.22 -15.91 -17.47
CA GLU A 1120 -51.16 -16.23 -18.54
C GLU A 1120 -52.59 -15.93 -18.08
N GLY A 1121 -53.29 -15.06 -18.80
CA GLY A 1121 -54.72 -14.84 -18.64
C GLY A 1121 -55.48 -15.39 -19.85
N ASN A 1122 -56.57 -16.12 -19.61
CA ASN A 1122 -57.43 -16.62 -20.66
C ASN A 1122 -58.88 -16.18 -20.46
N TYR A 1123 -59.54 -15.77 -21.54
CA TYR A 1123 -60.98 -15.51 -21.62
C TYR A 1123 -61.60 -16.39 -22.71
N TYR A 1124 -62.64 -17.13 -22.35
CA TYR A 1124 -63.31 -18.09 -23.22
C TYR A 1124 -64.63 -17.51 -23.73
N SER A 1125 -65.02 -17.87 -24.97
CA SER A 1125 -66.22 -17.31 -25.61
C SER A 1125 -67.55 -17.75 -24.98
N ASP A 1126 -67.53 -18.71 -24.07
CA ASP A 1126 -68.65 -19.10 -23.19
C ASP A 1126 -68.69 -18.32 -21.86
N ASN A 1127 -67.96 -17.21 -21.79
CA ASN A 1127 -67.88 -16.25 -20.66
C ASN A 1127 -67.10 -16.72 -19.43
N GLU A 1128 -66.33 -17.81 -19.53
CA GLU A 1128 -65.40 -18.20 -18.47
C GLU A 1128 -64.03 -17.53 -18.62
N LYS A 1129 -63.28 -17.45 -17.52
CA LYS A 1129 -61.95 -16.83 -17.46
C LYS A 1129 -61.04 -17.50 -16.45
N ASN A 1130 -59.74 -17.53 -16.75
CA ASN A 1130 -58.72 -17.95 -15.78
C ASN A 1130 -57.47 -17.08 -15.84
N LEU A 1131 -56.71 -17.09 -14.76
CA LEU A 1131 -55.42 -16.43 -14.62
C LEU A 1131 -54.45 -17.39 -13.94
N THR A 1132 -53.28 -17.60 -14.54
CA THR A 1132 -52.19 -18.41 -14.00
C THR A 1132 -50.93 -17.56 -13.89
N SER A 1133 -50.23 -17.65 -12.76
CA SER A 1133 -48.97 -16.95 -12.51
C SER A 1133 -47.93 -17.92 -11.95
N THR A 1134 -46.74 -17.94 -12.54
CA THR A 1134 -45.64 -18.83 -12.20
C THR A 1134 -44.37 -18.02 -11.94
N LEU A 1135 -43.65 -18.36 -10.88
CA LEU A 1135 -42.32 -17.86 -10.57
C LEU A 1135 -41.35 -19.03 -10.37
N SER A 1136 -40.24 -19.03 -11.11
CA SER A 1136 -39.16 -20.00 -11.00
C SER A 1136 -37.84 -19.29 -10.70
N LEU A 1137 -37.11 -19.79 -9.71
CA LEU A 1137 -35.81 -19.30 -9.27
C LEU A 1137 -34.78 -20.42 -9.38
N SER A 1138 -33.61 -20.16 -9.98
CA SER A 1138 -32.53 -21.15 -10.06
C SER A 1138 -31.16 -20.54 -9.75
N TYR A 1139 -30.29 -21.32 -9.10
CA TYR A 1139 -28.96 -20.89 -8.66
C TYR A 1139 -27.87 -21.79 -9.29
N PRO A 1140 -26.86 -21.26 -9.99
CA PRO A 1140 -25.80 -22.10 -10.57
C PRO A 1140 -24.82 -22.58 -9.49
N VAL A 1141 -24.90 -23.87 -9.12
CA VAL A 1141 -23.98 -24.50 -8.14
C VAL A 1141 -22.71 -25.05 -8.78
N PHE A 1142 -22.77 -25.44 -10.05
CA PHE A 1142 -21.63 -25.97 -10.80
C PHE A 1142 -21.62 -25.38 -12.21
N ALA A 1143 -20.47 -24.82 -12.59
CA ALA A 1143 -20.24 -24.29 -13.93
C ALA A 1143 -18.83 -24.69 -14.39
N TYR A 1144 -18.74 -25.54 -15.43
CA TYR A 1144 -17.48 -25.95 -16.04
C TYR A 1144 -17.60 -25.89 -17.56
N GLY A 1145 -16.89 -24.95 -18.17
CA GLY A 1145 -16.99 -24.67 -19.61
C GLY A 1145 -18.43 -24.36 -20.02
N SER A 1146 -18.94 -25.14 -20.97
CA SER A 1146 -20.30 -25.02 -21.51
C SER A 1146 -21.41 -25.63 -20.64
N HIS A 1147 -21.06 -26.29 -19.53
CA HIS A 1147 -21.99 -27.06 -18.70
C HIS A 1147 -22.39 -26.30 -17.44
N GLN A 1148 -23.68 -26.34 -17.09
CA GLN A 1148 -24.21 -25.75 -15.87
C GLN A 1148 -25.23 -26.68 -15.19
N ILE A 1149 -25.13 -26.79 -13.86
CA ILE A 1149 -26.11 -27.47 -13.01
C ILE A 1149 -26.69 -26.45 -12.03
N ARG A 1150 -28.02 -26.42 -11.91
CA ARG A 1150 -28.74 -25.46 -11.07
C ARG A 1150 -29.81 -26.16 -10.23
N PRO A 1151 -29.76 -26.13 -8.89
CA PRO A 1151 -30.97 -26.25 -8.08
C PRO A 1151 -31.95 -25.16 -8.46
N ALA A 1152 -33.23 -25.52 -8.46
CA ALA A 1152 -34.31 -24.64 -8.82
C ALA A 1152 -35.52 -24.83 -7.90
N LEU A 1153 -36.27 -23.75 -7.71
CA LEU A 1153 -37.53 -23.68 -6.98
C LEU A 1153 -38.57 -23.04 -7.89
N GLU A 1154 -39.77 -23.58 -7.94
CA GLU A 1154 -40.85 -23.07 -8.79
C GLU A 1154 -42.18 -23.10 -8.02
N GLY A 1155 -42.98 -22.06 -8.19
CA GLY A 1155 -44.32 -21.96 -7.63
C GLY A 1155 -45.31 -21.36 -8.64
N THR A 1156 -46.52 -21.91 -8.67
CA THR A 1156 -47.58 -21.54 -9.60
C THR A 1156 -48.90 -21.40 -8.87
N TYR A 1157 -49.61 -20.31 -9.15
CA TYR A 1157 -50.96 -20.03 -8.67
C TYR A 1157 -51.91 -19.83 -9.85
N SER A 1158 -53.04 -20.52 -9.84
CA SER A 1158 -54.08 -20.47 -10.86
C SER A 1158 -55.45 -20.20 -10.22
N VAL A 1159 -56.23 -19.30 -10.81
CA VAL A 1159 -57.61 -18.98 -10.40
C VAL A 1159 -58.52 -18.95 -11.62
N GLY A 1160 -59.74 -19.46 -11.48
CA GLY A 1160 -60.73 -19.56 -12.56
C GLY A 1160 -62.14 -19.15 -12.11
N SER A 1161 -62.99 -18.75 -13.06
CA SER A 1161 -64.39 -18.41 -12.80
C SER A 1161 -65.28 -19.63 -12.55
N ALA A 1162 -64.91 -20.80 -13.10
CA ALA A 1162 -65.62 -22.06 -12.94
C ALA A 1162 -64.69 -23.19 -12.49
N ASP A 1163 -65.30 -24.28 -12.03
CA ASP A 1163 -64.63 -25.51 -11.66
C ASP A 1163 -64.96 -26.60 -12.69
N LEU A 1164 -64.13 -26.71 -13.72
CA LEU A 1164 -64.27 -27.64 -14.85
C LEU A 1164 -63.17 -28.70 -14.82
N ARG A 1165 -62.86 -29.25 -13.64
CA ARG A 1165 -61.83 -30.29 -13.46
C ARG A 1165 -62.12 -31.59 -14.23
N GLN A 1166 -63.37 -31.81 -14.64
CA GLN A 1166 -63.79 -32.90 -15.52
C GLN A 1166 -63.32 -32.74 -16.97
N GLY A 1167 -62.72 -31.59 -17.32
CA GLY A 1167 -62.15 -31.35 -18.64
C GLY A 1167 -63.14 -30.99 -19.74
N PHE A 1168 -64.46 -30.99 -19.47
CA PHE A 1168 -65.50 -30.62 -20.44
C PHE A 1168 -66.12 -29.25 -20.14
N PRO A 1169 -66.29 -28.35 -21.14
CA PRO A 1169 -65.78 -28.47 -22.52
C PRO A 1169 -64.26 -28.26 -22.63
N TYR A 1170 -63.60 -27.80 -21.57
CA TYR A 1170 -62.15 -27.73 -21.42
C TYR A 1170 -61.80 -27.71 -19.93
N TRP A 1171 -60.52 -27.89 -19.61
CA TRP A 1171 -60.05 -27.89 -18.22
C TRP A 1171 -59.96 -26.47 -17.65
N MET A 1172 -60.58 -26.24 -16.49
CA MET A 1172 -60.44 -25.04 -15.66
C MET A 1172 -60.55 -25.43 -14.19
N VAL A 1173 -59.79 -24.78 -13.32
CA VAL A 1173 -59.87 -24.97 -11.87
C VAL A 1173 -60.19 -23.65 -11.19
N LYS A 1174 -61.04 -23.69 -10.16
CA LYS A 1174 -61.46 -22.49 -9.43
C LYS A 1174 -60.29 -21.84 -8.70
N GLU A 1175 -59.47 -22.64 -8.02
CA GLU A 1175 -58.23 -22.21 -7.38
C GLU A 1175 -57.26 -23.41 -7.32
N ARG A 1176 -55.99 -23.20 -7.65
CA ARG A 1176 -54.92 -24.19 -7.51
C ARG A 1176 -53.60 -23.49 -7.23
N LEU A 1177 -52.93 -23.91 -6.16
CA LEU A 1177 -51.56 -23.55 -5.82
C LEU A 1177 -50.70 -24.80 -5.82
N PHE A 1178 -49.55 -24.76 -6.49
CA PHE A 1178 -48.51 -25.77 -6.32
C PHE A 1178 -47.12 -25.14 -6.27
N GLY A 1179 -46.22 -25.78 -5.56
CA GLY A 1179 -44.85 -25.30 -5.36
C GLY A 1179 -43.89 -26.45 -5.10
N GLY A 1180 -42.66 -26.32 -5.61
CA GLY A 1180 -41.73 -27.44 -5.67
C GLY A 1180 -40.30 -27.03 -5.95
N GLY A 1181 -39.43 -28.04 -5.99
CA GLY A 1181 -38.01 -27.85 -6.25
C GLY A 1181 -37.39 -29.03 -6.97
N GLY A 1182 -36.21 -28.82 -7.55
CA GLY A 1182 -35.54 -29.83 -8.34
C GLY A 1182 -34.20 -29.37 -8.90
N LEU A 1183 -33.74 -30.07 -9.94
CA LEU A 1183 -32.46 -29.83 -10.60
C LEU A 1183 -32.66 -29.52 -12.09
N GLN A 1184 -31.88 -28.57 -12.57
CA GLN A 1184 -31.77 -28.19 -13.96
C GLN A 1184 -30.34 -28.44 -14.45
N TYR A 1185 -30.21 -28.96 -15.67
CA TYR A 1185 -28.96 -29.08 -16.40
C TYR A 1185 -29.03 -28.29 -17.70
N GLN A 1186 -28.00 -27.51 -17.99
CA GLN A 1186 -27.90 -26.70 -19.20
C GLN A 1186 -26.52 -26.87 -19.88
N LEU A 1187 -26.52 -26.99 -21.21
CA LEU A 1187 -25.35 -27.02 -22.07
C LEU A 1187 -25.44 -25.93 -23.15
N ASN A 1188 -24.45 -25.03 -23.20
CA ASN A 1188 -24.34 -23.98 -24.22
C ASN A 1188 -22.94 -24.00 -24.89
N THR A 1189 -22.83 -24.44 -26.14
CA THR A 1189 -21.53 -24.48 -26.84
C THR A 1189 -21.30 -23.26 -27.75
N ASP A 1190 -20.11 -22.68 -27.70
CA ASP A 1190 -19.78 -21.49 -28.51
C ASP A 1190 -19.47 -21.79 -29.98
N MET A 1191 -18.94 -22.98 -30.27
CA MET A 1191 -18.49 -23.34 -31.64
C MET A 1191 -19.65 -23.73 -32.57
N ASP A 1192 -20.64 -24.46 -32.05
CA ASP A 1192 -21.77 -24.98 -32.84
C ASP A 1192 -23.12 -24.42 -32.45
N LYS A 1193 -23.16 -23.56 -31.41
CA LYS A 1193 -24.39 -22.98 -30.85
C LYS A 1193 -25.42 -24.04 -30.45
N THR A 1194 -24.96 -25.22 -30.06
CA THR A 1194 -25.81 -26.28 -29.51
C THR A 1194 -26.30 -25.86 -28.13
N PHE A 1195 -27.62 -25.96 -27.94
CA PHE A 1195 -28.30 -25.71 -26.69
C PHE A 1195 -28.97 -27.01 -26.23
N ALA A 1196 -28.73 -27.43 -24.99
CA ALA A 1196 -29.52 -28.48 -24.36
C ALA A 1196 -29.91 -28.05 -22.95
N PHE A 1197 -31.16 -28.24 -22.59
CA PHE A 1197 -31.71 -27.97 -21.27
C PHE A 1197 -32.57 -29.16 -20.85
N VAL A 1198 -32.39 -29.63 -19.62
CA VAL A 1198 -33.24 -30.66 -19.01
C VAL A 1198 -33.53 -30.24 -17.57
N ASP A 1199 -34.78 -30.38 -17.13
CA ASP A 1199 -35.12 -30.26 -15.71
C ASP A 1199 -35.90 -31.47 -15.19
N ALA A 1200 -35.78 -31.69 -13.89
CA ALA A 1200 -36.55 -32.68 -13.13
C ALA A 1200 -36.97 -32.02 -11.82
N MET A 1201 -38.29 -31.89 -11.61
CA MET A 1201 -38.90 -31.13 -10.52
C MET A 1201 -39.95 -31.97 -9.79
N VAL A 1202 -40.04 -31.80 -8.47
CA VAL A 1202 -41.08 -32.41 -7.63
C VAL A 1202 -41.88 -31.29 -6.96
N PHE A 1203 -43.21 -31.39 -7.05
CA PHE A 1203 -44.15 -30.37 -6.59
C PHE A 1203 -45.12 -30.92 -5.53
N SER A 1204 -45.41 -30.10 -4.52
CA SER A 1204 -46.58 -30.23 -3.68
C SER A 1204 -47.72 -29.45 -4.32
N ASP A 1205 -48.91 -30.04 -4.41
CA ASP A 1205 -50.04 -29.48 -5.15
C ASP A 1205 -51.34 -29.57 -4.36
N SER A 1206 -52.05 -28.44 -4.26
CA SER A 1206 -53.38 -28.36 -3.64
C SER A 1206 -54.44 -29.21 -4.35
N TYR A 1207 -54.25 -29.55 -5.62
CA TYR A 1207 -55.15 -30.41 -6.36
C TYR A 1207 -54.71 -31.88 -6.31
N ALA A 1208 -53.51 -32.20 -6.80
CA ALA A 1208 -53.07 -33.57 -7.01
C ALA A 1208 -52.23 -34.17 -5.86
N THR A 1209 -52.18 -33.50 -4.70
CA THR A 1209 -51.30 -33.77 -3.54
C THR A 1209 -49.80 -33.59 -3.84
N TYR A 1210 -49.24 -34.38 -4.76
CA TYR A 1210 -47.86 -34.22 -5.23
C TYR A 1210 -47.71 -34.69 -6.68
N PHE A 1211 -46.78 -34.12 -7.44
CA PHE A 1211 -46.45 -34.61 -8.77
C PHE A 1211 -44.99 -34.34 -9.18
N THR A 1212 -44.51 -35.09 -10.17
CA THR A 1212 -43.18 -34.91 -10.76
C THR A 1212 -43.29 -34.43 -12.20
N ARG A 1213 -42.42 -33.52 -12.61
CA ARG A 1213 -42.33 -33.00 -13.98
C ARG A 1213 -40.91 -33.09 -14.53
N PHE A 1214 -40.80 -33.46 -15.81
CA PHE A 1214 -39.58 -33.43 -16.59
C PHE A 1214 -39.76 -32.52 -17.81
N ARG A 1215 -38.87 -31.55 -18.00
CA ARG A 1215 -38.76 -30.79 -19.26
C ARG A 1215 -37.45 -31.09 -19.96
N GLY A 1216 -37.48 -31.11 -21.28
CA GLY A 1216 -36.31 -31.23 -22.13
C GLY A 1216 -36.39 -30.29 -23.31
N GLN A 1217 -35.30 -29.61 -23.63
CA GLN A 1217 -35.15 -28.83 -24.85
C GLN A 1217 -33.77 -29.06 -25.43
N VAL A 1218 -33.67 -29.41 -26.70
CA VAL A 1218 -32.42 -29.59 -27.41
C VAL A 1218 -32.51 -28.92 -28.77
N ASN A 1219 -31.64 -27.95 -29.02
CA ASN A 1219 -31.43 -27.35 -30.33
C ASN A 1219 -30.01 -27.68 -30.77
N PHE A 1220 -29.86 -28.44 -31.85
CA PHE A 1220 -28.55 -28.77 -32.37
C PHE A 1220 -28.53 -28.73 -33.90
N GLN A 1221 -27.42 -28.24 -34.44
CA GLN A 1221 -27.24 -28.09 -35.87
C GLN A 1221 -26.56 -29.35 -36.43
N LEU A 1222 -27.30 -30.13 -37.22
CA LEU A 1222 -26.79 -31.36 -37.86
C LEU A 1222 -25.71 -31.06 -38.92
N GLN A 1223 -25.92 -30.01 -39.72
CA GLN A 1223 -25.03 -29.55 -40.80
C GLN A 1223 -25.15 -28.03 -41.01
N LYS A 1224 -24.28 -27.40 -41.81
CA LYS A 1224 -24.25 -25.93 -42.07
C LYS A 1224 -25.62 -25.31 -42.39
N TYR A 1225 -26.56 -26.09 -42.96
CA TYR A 1225 -27.89 -25.63 -43.37
C TYR A 1225 -29.06 -26.37 -42.70
N PHE A 1226 -28.83 -27.31 -41.76
CA PHE A 1226 -29.89 -28.12 -41.14
C PHE A 1226 -29.85 -28.00 -39.62
N ILE A 1227 -30.98 -27.63 -39.02
CA ILE A 1227 -31.15 -27.46 -37.57
C ILE A 1227 -32.30 -28.33 -37.11
N VAL A 1228 -32.08 -29.07 -36.02
CA VAL A 1228 -33.11 -29.87 -35.36
C VAL A 1228 -33.41 -29.25 -34.01
N ASN A 1229 -34.69 -29.08 -33.74
CA ASN A 1229 -35.22 -28.61 -32.46
C ASN A 1229 -36.12 -29.68 -31.88
N PHE A 1230 -35.85 -30.07 -30.64
CA PHE A 1230 -36.69 -30.94 -29.84
C PHE A 1230 -37.06 -30.17 -28.57
N ASN A 1231 -38.33 -30.16 -28.20
CA ASN A 1231 -38.75 -29.73 -26.87
C ASN A 1231 -39.86 -30.63 -26.36
N GLY A 1232 -39.98 -30.77 -25.04
CA GLY A 1232 -41.07 -31.51 -24.45
C GLY A 1232 -41.17 -31.35 -22.94
N GLU A 1233 -42.36 -31.63 -22.44
CA GLU A 1233 -42.73 -31.58 -21.04
C GLU A 1233 -43.59 -32.81 -20.70
N LEU A 1234 -43.22 -33.50 -19.63
CA LEU A 1234 -43.84 -34.75 -19.17
C LEU A 1234 -44.12 -34.66 -17.67
N TYR A 1235 -45.31 -35.09 -17.24
CA TYR A 1235 -45.72 -35.11 -15.83
C TYR A 1235 -46.10 -36.55 -15.35
N LEU A 1236 -45.88 -36.93 -14.07
CA LEU A 1236 -46.10 -38.29 -13.45
C LEU A 1236 -46.96 -38.33 -12.12
N ASN A 1237 -48.22 -38.81 -12.10
CA ASN A 1237 -49.41 -38.65 -11.18
C ASN A 1237 -50.69 -39.15 -11.90
N ASP A 1238 -51.67 -39.61 -11.13
CA ASP A 1238 -52.86 -40.30 -11.63
C ASP A 1238 -54.12 -39.44 -11.80
N GLN A 1239 -54.07 -38.14 -11.46
CA GLN A 1239 -55.24 -37.26 -11.40
C GLN A 1239 -55.41 -36.37 -12.63
N TYR A 1240 -54.34 -35.87 -13.27
CA TYR A 1240 -54.47 -35.10 -14.52
C TYR A 1240 -53.11 -34.73 -15.15
N TYR A 1241 -52.85 -35.07 -16.43
CA TYR A 1241 -51.68 -34.55 -17.17
C TYR A 1241 -51.87 -34.31 -18.66
N SER A 1242 -51.57 -33.08 -19.06
CA SER A 1242 -51.25 -32.71 -20.43
C SER A 1242 -49.73 -32.77 -20.61
N ASN A 1243 -49.22 -33.76 -21.33
CA ASN A 1243 -47.84 -33.80 -21.80
C ASN A 1243 -47.74 -33.13 -23.17
N SER A 1244 -46.60 -32.54 -23.50
CA SER A 1244 -46.36 -31.93 -24.81
C SER A 1244 -45.00 -32.33 -25.37
N PHE A 1245 -44.94 -32.67 -26.65
CA PHE A 1245 -43.71 -33.01 -27.36
C PHE A 1245 -43.68 -32.32 -28.71
N ASN A 1246 -42.60 -31.60 -29.00
CA ASN A 1246 -42.38 -30.89 -30.26
C ASN A 1246 -41.08 -31.37 -30.90
N ILE A 1247 -41.16 -31.66 -32.20
CA ILE A 1247 -40.00 -31.86 -33.05
C ILE A 1247 -40.08 -30.93 -34.24
N GLY A 1248 -38.96 -30.29 -34.58
CA GLY A 1248 -38.84 -29.51 -35.80
C GLY A 1248 -37.49 -29.69 -36.48
N LEU A 1249 -37.55 -29.55 -37.80
CA LEU A 1249 -36.44 -29.61 -38.72
C LEU A 1249 -36.48 -28.34 -39.59
N LEU A 1250 -35.47 -27.50 -39.43
CA LEU A 1250 -35.27 -26.28 -40.19
C LEU A 1250 -34.15 -26.50 -41.22
N TYR A 1251 -34.46 -26.25 -42.48
CA TYR A 1251 -33.51 -26.22 -43.59
C TYR A 1251 -33.35 -24.79 -44.12
N LEU A 1252 -32.11 -24.28 -44.10
CA LEU A 1252 -31.75 -23.00 -44.69
C LEU A 1252 -31.42 -23.19 -46.17
N ILE A 1253 -32.10 -22.46 -47.05
CA ILE A 1253 -31.92 -22.54 -48.49
C ILE A 1253 -30.54 -21.97 -48.84
N LYS A 1254 -29.78 -22.76 -49.61
CA LYS A 1254 -28.38 -22.45 -49.95
C LYS A 1254 -28.23 -21.19 -50.78
#